data_AF-A0A318JDK8-F1
#
_entry.id   AF-A0A318JDK8-F1
#
_cell.length_a   1.000
_cell.length_b   1.000
_cell.length_c   1.000
_cell.angle_alpha   90.00
_cell.angle_beta   90.00
_cell.angle_gamma   90.00
#
_symmetry.space_group_name_H-M   'P 1'
#
loop_
_entity.id
_entity.type
_entity.pdbx_description
1 polymer ?
#
loop_
_entity_poly.entity_id
_entity_poly.type
_entity_poly.pdbx_seq_one_letter_code
_entity_poly.pdbx_strand_id
1 'polypeptide(L)'
;MKHIDKHKHKHKHMRLSALHLSVMLALTSSSALLSGATVAPASTASAVTAKNRPVLLTGEVIAKDSQIIFVPPSNSAPVVLRNFIAEGSKVKKGDLVLRIETPNGSNIEQLEIGLQQTRAKADSEQAKLEVATLEAEKNLLTARAALAKALVDAALPKSQISALDFDKYQGEKEKSERDLQVKQLAFDNAYAAINRKKSDAELEIKKQEINIQYLKAQLTLSEVRATQDGFVVHGYSTWRNERLEEGSSAFPGNNAGQVIGSGQMEVQAWALEADRIYLKEGQAVKLKFDALPGSETIASITSISNAPEEHSSWGYGRYFRVSIKLPPQLNFKLVPGMSALIEPVQASQQASEKRINKTGELTIEGEIQSRNNTPIGPPTIPYIWQYTLAKIAPEGSPVKAGDILAMFQAAEVPTQLANQKSQLNEKLRALEKLKLEQSEAEKAADLAVAEAQSNAEKAARKATMPKELIRRVDYDKLVIEKSLNSDLAALSLRLRVTQARARKAEKAGLETEVAKLQGKIDVLVKGQQALTITATKPGMMIYKSNMDGEKFTTGSQIWMGLSIASVADPDKLFVSAKIPEAQSSAIAIGQSARITIPGANLTVPARVTGLGNVFHSKSTSQPIIVRDIELEFDQMPKGLKPGAAVQAILSAAGTDTIAGAVKK
;
A
#
# COMPACT_ATOMS: atom_id res chain seq x y z
N MET A 1 -59.13 3.99 -34.19
CA MET A 1 -59.79 5.28 -34.45
C MET A 1 -59.16 6.33 -33.53
N LYS A 2 -58.78 7.48 -34.11
CA LYS A 2 -58.14 8.69 -33.54
C LYS A 2 -56.61 8.70 -33.33
N HIS A 3 -56.01 9.49 -34.22
CA HIS A 3 -54.68 10.12 -34.26
C HIS A 3 -54.39 11.05 -33.06
N ILE A 4 -53.10 11.25 -32.77
CA ILE A 4 -52.35 12.52 -32.54
C ILE A 4 -50.92 12.11 -32.11
N ASP A 5 -49.93 12.13 -33.01
CA ASP A 5 -48.89 13.17 -33.24
C ASP A 5 -47.72 13.14 -32.21
N LYS A 6 -46.56 12.61 -32.62
CA LYS A 6 -45.31 13.30 -33.03
C LYS A 6 -44.51 13.93 -31.88
N HIS A 7 -43.31 13.39 -31.64
CA HIS A 7 -42.03 14.13 -31.78
C HIS A 7 -40.83 13.17 -31.61
N LYS A 8 -40.08 12.94 -32.71
CA LYS A 8 -38.73 12.37 -32.72
C LYS A 8 -37.74 13.52 -32.87
N HIS A 9 -36.86 13.74 -31.91
CA HIS A 9 -35.72 14.65 -32.07
C HIS A 9 -34.60 13.97 -32.87
N LYS A 10 -34.39 14.45 -34.10
CA LYS A 10 -33.15 14.32 -34.86
C LYS A 10 -32.38 15.63 -34.72
N HIS A 11 -31.19 15.61 -34.11
CA HIS A 11 -30.25 16.71 -34.26
C HIS A 11 -29.36 16.47 -35.48
N LYS A 12 -29.46 17.43 -36.40
CA LYS A 12 -28.76 17.56 -37.68
C LYS A 12 -27.63 18.55 -37.43
N HIS A 13 -26.36 18.16 -37.60
CA HIS A 13 -25.27 19.14 -37.60
C HIS A 13 -25.03 19.67 -39.01
N MET A 14 -25.08 20.99 -39.05
CA MET A 14 -25.03 21.91 -40.17
C MET A 14 -23.57 22.14 -40.57
N ARG A 15 -23.27 21.96 -41.85
CA ARG A 15 -22.04 22.47 -42.49
C ARG A 15 -22.27 23.94 -42.82
N LEU A 16 -21.37 24.84 -42.44
CA LEU A 16 -21.05 26.01 -43.26
C LEU A 16 -19.67 26.62 -42.93
N SER A 17 -19.00 26.92 -44.03
CA SER A 17 -17.69 27.50 -44.34
C SER A 17 -17.36 28.87 -43.72
N ALA A 18 -16.05 29.16 -43.56
CA ALA A 18 -15.36 30.37 -44.07
C ALA A 18 -13.83 30.20 -43.81
N LEU A 19 -12.97 30.08 -44.84
CA LEU A 19 -12.32 31.13 -45.64
C LEU A 19 -11.19 31.88 -44.90
N HIS A 20 -9.92 31.62 -45.27
CA HIS A 20 -8.97 32.62 -45.78
C HIS A 20 -7.72 31.94 -46.36
N LEU A 21 -7.45 32.28 -47.62
CA LEU A 21 -6.36 31.88 -48.51
C LEU A 21 -5.56 33.15 -48.83
N SER A 22 -4.23 33.08 -48.82
CA SER A 22 -3.26 33.86 -49.63
C SER A 22 -1.88 33.77 -48.98
N VAL A 23 -0.70 33.80 -49.60
CA VAL A 23 -0.13 33.81 -50.96
C VAL A 23 1.40 33.75 -50.71
N MET A 24 2.19 33.05 -51.53
CA MET A 24 3.57 33.43 -51.94
C MET A 24 4.18 32.24 -52.72
N LEU A 25 4.10 32.23 -54.05
CA LEU A 25 4.92 32.91 -55.07
C LEU A 25 6.20 32.12 -55.41
N ALA A 26 6.15 31.44 -56.55
CA ALA A 26 7.29 30.87 -57.25
C ALA A 26 7.86 31.92 -58.22
N LEU A 27 9.18 32.10 -58.25
CA LEU A 27 9.90 32.75 -59.34
C LEU A 27 11.13 31.93 -59.74
N THR A 28 11.20 31.61 -61.03
CA THR A 28 12.29 31.01 -61.78
C THR A 28 13.28 32.05 -62.28
N SER A 29 14.58 31.74 -62.29
CA SER A 29 15.69 32.24 -63.16
C SER A 29 17.01 32.00 -62.42
N SER A 30 18.17 31.67 -62.99
CA SER A 30 18.65 31.53 -64.36
C SER A 30 19.87 30.59 -64.33
N SER A 31 20.04 29.83 -65.40
CA SER A 31 21.28 29.13 -65.73
C SER A 31 22.38 30.14 -66.06
N ALA A 32 23.57 29.97 -65.49
CA ALA A 32 24.81 30.53 -66.02
C ALA A 32 25.92 29.48 -65.90
N LEU A 33 26.31 28.95 -67.06
CA LEU A 33 27.57 28.24 -67.28
C LEU A 33 28.73 29.18 -66.97
N LEU A 34 29.76 28.71 -66.26
CA LEU A 34 31.13 29.15 -66.50
C LEU A 34 32.13 28.02 -66.14
N SER A 35 32.65 27.42 -67.20
CA SER A 35 34.05 27.03 -67.44
C SER A 35 34.91 26.48 -66.30
N GLY A 36 35.27 25.20 -66.43
CA GLY A 36 36.66 24.79 -66.67
C GLY A 36 37.69 25.01 -65.56
N ALA A 37 38.01 23.93 -64.84
CA ALA A 37 39.40 23.61 -64.50
C ALA A 37 39.55 22.10 -64.26
N THR A 38 40.24 21.46 -65.20
CA THR A 38 40.79 20.11 -65.08
C THR A 38 41.87 20.08 -64.00
N VAL A 39 41.78 19.14 -63.05
CA VAL A 39 42.97 18.62 -62.37
C VAL A 39 42.84 17.10 -62.24
N ALA A 40 43.82 16.42 -62.84
CA ALA A 40 44.02 14.99 -62.83
C ALA A 40 44.45 14.48 -61.42
N PRO A 41 44.47 13.15 -61.20
CA PRO A 41 44.41 12.54 -59.88
C PRO A 41 45.79 12.35 -59.22
N ALA A 42 45.74 11.81 -58.01
CA ALA A 42 46.83 11.26 -57.20
C ALA A 42 47.37 12.19 -56.10
N SER A 43 46.99 11.86 -54.86
CA SER A 43 47.99 11.70 -53.80
C SER A 43 47.39 10.84 -52.69
N THR A 44 47.91 9.62 -52.59
CA THR A 44 48.01 8.76 -51.41
C THR A 44 46.98 8.95 -50.31
N ALA A 45 46.12 7.94 -50.15
CA ALA A 45 45.53 7.61 -48.86
C ALA A 45 46.66 7.42 -47.83
N SER A 46 46.98 8.48 -47.09
CA SER A 46 47.68 8.32 -45.82
C SER A 46 46.69 7.64 -44.89
N ALA A 47 46.92 6.34 -44.66
CA ALA A 47 46.40 5.67 -43.48
C ALA A 47 46.86 6.52 -42.27
N VAL A 48 45.93 7.29 -41.72
CA VAL A 48 46.15 7.94 -40.42
C VAL A 48 46.20 6.79 -39.43
N THR A 49 47.40 6.29 -39.16
CA THR A 49 47.71 5.53 -37.95
C THR A 49 47.09 6.30 -36.80
N ALA A 50 46.04 5.72 -36.21
CA ALA A 50 45.36 6.27 -35.05
C ALA A 50 46.41 6.55 -33.99
N LYS A 51 46.78 7.84 -33.83
CA LYS A 51 47.58 8.28 -32.70
C LYS A 51 46.79 7.86 -31.47
N ASN A 52 47.43 7.06 -30.62
CA ASN A 52 46.91 6.58 -29.36
C ASN A 52 46.73 7.78 -28.43
N ARG A 53 45.64 8.54 -28.63
CA ARG A 53 45.33 9.71 -27.80
C ARG A 53 44.99 9.18 -26.41
N PRO A 54 45.73 9.59 -25.36
CA PRO A 54 45.35 9.21 -24.02
C PRO A 54 44.02 9.90 -23.69
N VAL A 55 42.98 9.11 -23.47
CA VAL A 55 41.66 9.60 -23.06
C VAL A 55 41.56 9.51 -21.55
N LEU A 56 41.38 10.65 -20.91
CA LEU A 56 41.07 10.75 -19.50
C LEU A 56 39.56 10.72 -19.33
N LEU A 57 39.06 9.88 -18.44
CA LEU A 57 37.63 9.82 -18.12
C LEU A 57 37.42 10.13 -16.65
N THR A 58 36.32 10.80 -16.36
CA THR A 58 35.78 10.89 -15.01
C THR A 58 34.74 9.79 -14.84
N GLY A 59 34.74 9.15 -13.68
CA GLY A 59 33.76 8.14 -13.31
C GLY A 59 33.43 8.17 -11.83
N GLU A 60 32.49 7.32 -11.43
CA GLU A 60 32.15 7.08 -10.03
C GLU A 60 32.19 5.57 -9.72
N VAL A 61 32.46 5.25 -8.46
CA VAL A 61 32.32 3.90 -7.93
C VAL A 61 30.84 3.62 -7.68
N ILE A 62 30.28 2.61 -8.33
CA ILE A 62 28.92 2.15 -8.09
C ILE A 62 28.90 0.74 -7.51
N ALA A 63 27.91 0.46 -6.68
CA ALA A 63 27.58 -0.91 -6.31
C ALA A 63 26.72 -1.51 -7.42
N LYS A 64 27.16 -2.63 -8.02
CA LYS A 64 26.45 -3.28 -9.13
C LYS A 64 25.07 -3.78 -8.72
N ASP A 65 24.95 -4.17 -7.46
CA ASP A 65 23.72 -4.50 -6.77
C ASP A 65 23.09 -3.22 -6.19
N SER A 66 22.86 -2.17 -7.00
CA SER A 66 22.10 -0.98 -6.57
C SER A 66 20.68 -1.03 -7.13
N GLN A 67 19.69 -0.74 -6.28
CA GLN A 67 18.27 -0.74 -6.65
C GLN A 67 17.76 0.70 -6.59
N ILE A 68 17.17 1.18 -7.68
CA ILE A 68 16.47 2.46 -7.67
C ILE A 68 15.11 2.30 -6.98
N ILE A 69 14.81 3.20 -6.05
CA ILE A 69 13.52 3.33 -5.38
C ILE A 69 12.68 4.31 -6.22
N PHE A 70 11.82 3.78 -7.07
CA PHE A 70 10.87 4.61 -7.80
C PHE A 70 9.66 4.92 -6.94
N VAL A 71 9.08 6.12 -7.11
CA VAL A 71 7.76 6.42 -6.57
C VAL A 71 6.75 5.47 -7.22
N PRO A 72 6.05 4.64 -6.43
CA PRO A 72 5.07 3.69 -6.95
C PRO A 72 4.00 4.30 -7.87
N PRO A 73 3.45 3.51 -8.81
CA PRO A 73 2.35 3.96 -9.65
C PRO A 73 1.11 4.27 -8.80
N SER A 74 0.42 5.36 -9.14
CA SER A 74 -0.82 5.78 -8.47
C SER A 74 -1.78 6.41 -9.48
N ASN A 75 -3.07 6.31 -9.18
CA ASN A 75 -4.13 7.02 -9.92
C ASN A 75 -4.27 8.49 -9.49
N SER A 76 -3.52 8.91 -8.47
CA SER A 76 -3.40 10.30 -8.03
C SER A 76 -1.97 10.81 -8.24
N ALA A 77 -1.85 12.09 -8.56
CA ALA A 77 -0.57 12.76 -8.73
C ALA A 77 -0.73 14.25 -8.34
N PRO A 78 0.12 14.81 -7.47
CA PRO A 78 1.24 14.16 -6.79
C PRO A 78 0.81 13.24 -5.63
N VAL A 79 1.71 12.36 -5.18
CA VAL A 79 1.50 11.46 -4.03
C VAL A 79 2.43 11.81 -2.88
N VAL A 80 2.01 11.49 -1.65
CA VAL A 80 2.83 11.69 -0.46
C VAL A 80 3.57 10.40 -0.12
N LEU A 81 4.88 10.51 0.11
CA LEU A 81 5.73 9.41 0.54
C LEU A 81 5.46 9.10 2.03
N ARG A 82 5.24 7.83 2.36
CA ARG A 82 4.95 7.32 3.71
C ARG A 82 5.85 6.13 4.00
N ASN A 83 6.22 5.91 5.26
CA ASN A 83 7.11 4.80 5.64
C ASN A 83 8.39 4.78 4.79
N PHE A 84 8.91 5.97 4.43
CA PHE A 84 10.16 6.06 3.68
C PHE A 84 11.30 5.93 4.69
N ILE A 85 12.04 4.81 4.62
CA ILE A 85 13.16 4.55 5.52
C ILE A 85 14.15 5.72 5.47
N ALA A 86 14.61 6.17 6.65
CA ALA A 86 15.52 7.30 6.77
C ALA A 86 16.83 7.09 5.99
N GLU A 87 17.38 8.19 5.48
CA GLU A 87 18.66 8.20 4.77
C GLU A 87 19.79 7.59 5.62
N GLY A 88 20.69 6.86 4.95
CA GLY A 88 21.81 6.16 5.58
C GLY A 88 21.44 4.86 6.31
N SER A 89 20.15 4.57 6.50
CA SER A 89 19.69 3.37 7.21
C SER A 89 20.01 2.09 6.45
N LYS A 90 20.40 1.04 7.19
CA LYS A 90 20.62 -0.30 6.64
C LYS A 90 19.30 -1.03 6.46
N VAL A 91 19.10 -1.62 5.29
CA VAL A 91 17.93 -2.46 4.96
C VAL A 91 18.39 -3.84 4.52
N LYS A 92 17.54 -4.82 4.78
CA LYS A 92 17.69 -6.19 4.29
C LYS A 92 16.73 -6.44 3.13
N LYS A 93 17.05 -7.42 2.31
CA LYS A 93 16.15 -7.95 1.29
C LYS A 93 14.77 -8.29 1.89
N GLY A 94 13.72 -7.70 1.31
CA GLY A 94 12.32 -7.86 1.71
C GLY A 94 11.77 -6.73 2.58
N ASP A 95 12.63 -5.90 3.17
CA ASP A 95 12.20 -4.78 4.00
C ASP A 95 11.39 -3.76 3.19
N LEU A 96 10.36 -3.18 3.82
CA LEU A 96 9.56 -2.10 3.22
C LEU A 96 10.39 -0.81 3.24
N VAL A 97 10.80 -0.32 2.08
CA VAL A 97 11.66 0.86 1.96
C VAL A 97 10.86 2.12 1.78
N LEU A 98 9.80 2.07 0.96
CA LEU A 98 8.94 3.21 0.66
C LEU A 98 7.51 2.72 0.47
N ARG A 99 6.54 3.44 1.02
CA ARG A 99 5.12 3.30 0.67
C ARG A 99 4.61 4.66 0.22
N ILE A 100 3.57 4.70 -0.59
CA ILE A 100 2.83 5.94 -0.86
C ILE A 100 1.49 5.93 -0.15
N GLU A 101 0.99 7.12 0.16
CA GLU A 101 -0.35 7.26 0.68
C GLU A 101 -1.39 6.76 -0.34
N THR A 102 -2.16 5.76 0.05
CA THR A 102 -3.29 5.26 -0.75
C THR A 102 -4.59 5.80 -0.15
N PRO A 103 -5.39 6.57 -0.90
CA PRO A 103 -6.64 7.15 -0.38
C PRO A 103 -7.67 6.10 0.08
N ASN A 104 -7.53 4.83 -0.33
CA ASN A 104 -8.46 3.74 0.00
C ASN A 104 -7.86 2.63 0.87
N GLY A 105 -6.64 2.77 1.38
CA GLY A 105 -5.95 1.68 2.11
C GLY A 105 -6.71 1.24 3.38
N SER A 106 -7.39 2.17 4.04
CA SER A 106 -8.24 1.93 5.22
C SER A 106 -9.60 1.30 4.92
N ASN A 107 -10.02 1.22 3.64
CA ASN A 107 -11.33 0.70 3.27
C ASN A 107 -11.34 -0.83 3.10
N ILE A 108 -10.19 -1.49 2.96
CA ILE A 108 -10.13 -2.94 2.69
C ILE A 108 -10.76 -3.73 3.85
N GLU A 109 -10.38 -3.43 5.09
CA GLU A 109 -10.95 -4.09 6.27
C GLU A 109 -12.47 -3.87 6.38
N GLN A 110 -12.94 -2.66 6.05
CA GLN A 110 -14.37 -2.35 6.05
C GLN A 110 -15.13 -3.12 4.97
N LEU A 111 -14.52 -3.29 3.79
CA LEU A 111 -15.07 -4.08 2.69
C LEU A 111 -15.08 -5.58 3.01
N GLU A 112 -14.06 -6.09 3.70
CA GLU A 112 -14.04 -7.48 4.18
C GLU A 112 -15.13 -7.76 5.22
N ILE A 113 -15.31 -6.84 6.18
CA ILE A 113 -16.43 -6.89 7.12
C ILE A 113 -17.76 -6.81 6.36
N GLY A 114 -17.86 -5.93 5.35
CA GLY A 114 -19.02 -5.81 4.48
C GLY A 114 -19.33 -7.12 3.73
N LEU A 115 -18.31 -7.78 3.19
CA LEU A 115 -18.43 -9.06 2.51
C LEU A 115 -18.92 -10.16 3.45
N GLN A 116 -18.43 -10.19 4.69
CA GLN A 116 -18.91 -11.13 5.70
C GLN A 116 -20.40 -10.89 6.01
N GLN A 117 -20.85 -9.63 6.06
CA GLN A 117 -22.27 -9.29 6.23
C GLN A 117 -23.12 -9.70 5.02
N THR A 118 -22.64 -9.44 3.79
CA THR A 118 -23.32 -9.87 2.56
C THR A 118 -23.49 -11.39 2.54
N ARG A 119 -22.45 -12.14 2.91
CA ARG A 119 -22.51 -13.61 3.02
C ARG A 119 -23.52 -14.07 4.08
N ALA A 120 -23.46 -13.52 5.30
CA ALA A 120 -24.40 -13.87 6.35
C ALA A 120 -25.86 -13.56 5.99
N LYS A 121 -26.10 -12.42 5.31
CA LYS A 121 -27.41 -12.03 4.81
C LYS A 121 -27.90 -12.96 3.70
N ALA A 122 -27.03 -13.29 2.73
CA ALA A 122 -27.35 -14.24 1.67
C ALA A 122 -27.72 -15.62 2.23
N ASP A 123 -26.94 -16.13 3.18
CA ASP A 123 -27.19 -17.41 3.85
C ASP A 123 -28.54 -17.40 4.59
N SER A 124 -28.86 -16.33 5.32
CA SER A 124 -30.13 -16.19 6.01
C SER A 124 -31.32 -16.11 5.06
N GLU A 125 -31.22 -15.32 3.98
CA GLU A 125 -32.29 -15.19 2.98
C GLU A 125 -32.50 -16.49 2.20
N GLN A 126 -31.42 -17.17 1.83
CA GLN A 126 -31.49 -18.49 1.20
C GLN A 126 -32.18 -19.51 2.12
N ALA A 127 -31.79 -19.58 3.39
CA ALA A 127 -32.39 -20.51 4.33
C ALA A 127 -33.89 -20.23 4.56
N LYS A 128 -34.30 -18.95 4.57
CA LYS A 128 -35.73 -18.57 4.63
C LYS A 128 -36.51 -19.02 3.39
N LEU A 129 -35.93 -18.87 2.19
CA LEU A 129 -36.53 -19.37 0.95
C LEU A 129 -36.58 -20.90 0.88
N GLU A 130 -35.58 -21.60 1.45
CA GLU A 130 -35.58 -23.07 1.56
C GLU A 130 -36.79 -23.54 2.40
N VAL A 131 -37.08 -22.88 3.53
CA VAL A 131 -38.28 -23.17 4.34
C VAL A 131 -39.56 -22.94 3.54
N ALA A 132 -39.69 -21.78 2.88
CA ALA A 132 -40.87 -21.47 2.08
C ALA A 132 -41.10 -22.46 0.93
N THR A 133 -40.02 -22.98 0.32
CA THR A 133 -40.10 -24.00 -0.73
C THR A 133 -40.65 -25.32 -0.19
N LEU A 134 -40.20 -25.76 1.00
CA LEU A 134 -40.70 -26.97 1.65
C LEU A 134 -42.17 -26.81 2.13
N GLU A 135 -42.57 -25.60 2.54
CA GLU A 135 -43.98 -25.32 2.84
C GLU A 135 -44.87 -25.37 1.59
N ALA A 136 -44.38 -24.87 0.45
CA ALA A 136 -45.06 -25.01 -0.84
C ALA A 136 -45.15 -26.49 -1.27
N GLU A 137 -44.09 -27.28 -1.04
CA GLU A 137 -44.09 -28.74 -1.28
C GLU A 137 -45.14 -29.45 -0.42
N LYS A 138 -45.24 -29.08 0.87
CA LYS A 138 -46.27 -29.60 1.78
C LYS A 138 -47.67 -29.36 1.22
N ASN A 139 -47.95 -28.13 0.78
CA ASN A 139 -49.24 -27.76 0.22
C ASN A 139 -49.53 -28.53 -1.08
N LEU A 140 -48.52 -28.71 -1.94
CA LEU A 140 -48.62 -29.49 -3.17
C LEU A 140 -48.96 -30.96 -2.87
N LEU A 141 -48.30 -31.60 -1.90
CA LEU A 141 -48.60 -32.97 -1.49
C LEU A 141 -50.05 -33.11 -0.99
N THR A 142 -50.51 -32.16 -0.17
CA THR A 142 -51.90 -32.18 0.32
C THR A 142 -52.93 -32.03 -0.79
N ALA A 143 -52.69 -31.14 -1.77
CA ALA A 143 -53.56 -30.97 -2.93
C ALA A 143 -53.57 -32.20 -3.84
N ARG A 144 -52.40 -32.84 -4.04
CA ARG A 144 -52.28 -34.08 -4.83
C ARG A 144 -53.08 -35.22 -4.20
N ALA A 145 -53.01 -35.37 -2.88
CA ALA A 145 -53.79 -36.37 -2.16
C ALA A 145 -55.29 -36.05 -2.16
N ALA A 146 -55.68 -34.77 -2.07
CA ALA A 146 -57.08 -34.35 -2.21
C ALA A 146 -57.66 -34.71 -3.58
N LEU A 147 -56.92 -34.43 -4.67
CA LEU A 147 -57.30 -34.84 -6.02
C LEU A 147 -57.40 -36.36 -6.13
N ALA A 148 -56.42 -37.11 -5.60
CA ALA A 148 -56.47 -38.56 -5.64
C ALA A 148 -57.72 -39.13 -4.96
N LYS A 149 -58.14 -38.56 -3.81
CA LYS A 149 -59.40 -38.93 -3.15
C LYS A 149 -60.63 -38.57 -3.98
N ALA A 150 -60.64 -37.36 -4.57
CA ALA A 150 -61.74 -36.91 -5.42
C ALA A 150 -61.89 -37.77 -6.69
N LEU A 151 -60.78 -38.26 -7.26
CA LEU A 151 -60.79 -39.20 -8.39
C LEU A 151 -61.42 -40.54 -8.02
N VAL A 152 -61.15 -41.06 -6.81
CA VAL A 152 -61.76 -42.28 -6.30
C VAL A 152 -63.28 -42.13 -6.16
N ASP A 153 -63.75 -40.97 -5.69
CA ASP A 153 -65.19 -40.66 -5.60
C ASP A 153 -65.85 -40.47 -6.97
N ALA A 154 -65.20 -39.73 -7.87
CA ALA A 154 -65.69 -39.45 -9.21
C ALA A 154 -65.71 -40.69 -10.13
N ALA A 155 -65.01 -41.76 -9.78
CA ALA A 155 -65.01 -43.03 -10.51
C ALA A 155 -66.27 -43.89 -10.25
N LEU A 156 -67.11 -43.51 -9.28
CA LEU A 156 -68.35 -44.22 -8.98
C LEU A 156 -69.36 -44.11 -10.14
N PRO A 157 -69.91 -45.23 -10.64
CA PRO A 157 -70.90 -45.21 -11.72
C PRO A 157 -72.19 -44.51 -11.31
N LYS A 158 -72.83 -43.80 -12.25
CA LYS A 158 -74.16 -43.17 -12.07
C LYS A 158 -75.26 -44.15 -11.62
N SER A 159 -75.10 -45.44 -11.90
CA SER A 159 -76.04 -46.48 -11.47
C SER A 159 -75.92 -46.84 -9.98
N GLN A 160 -74.84 -46.45 -9.31
CA GLN A 160 -74.55 -46.83 -7.91
C GLN A 160 -74.70 -45.67 -6.91
N ILE A 161 -74.89 -44.44 -7.40
CA ILE A 161 -75.03 -43.23 -6.57
C ILE A 161 -76.12 -42.32 -7.13
N SER A 162 -76.61 -41.37 -6.32
CA SER A 162 -77.61 -40.41 -6.81
C SER A 162 -77.02 -39.51 -7.91
N ALA A 163 -77.87 -39.03 -8.83
CA ALA A 163 -77.43 -38.12 -9.90
C ALA A 163 -76.77 -36.85 -9.32
N LEU A 164 -77.30 -36.34 -8.20
CA LEU A 164 -76.75 -35.19 -7.49
C LEU A 164 -75.37 -35.48 -6.90
N ASP A 165 -75.16 -36.64 -6.29
CA ASP A 165 -73.86 -37.03 -5.73
C ASP A 165 -72.82 -37.24 -6.83
N PHE A 166 -73.23 -37.83 -7.96
CA PHE A 166 -72.36 -37.96 -9.11
C PHE A 166 -71.88 -36.59 -9.59
N ASP A 167 -72.80 -35.64 -9.82
CA ASP A 167 -72.46 -34.30 -10.28
C ASP A 167 -71.59 -33.56 -9.26
N LYS A 168 -71.85 -33.74 -7.96
CA LYS A 168 -71.02 -33.19 -6.88
C LYS A 168 -69.60 -33.75 -6.90
N TYR A 169 -69.42 -35.07 -7.09
CA TYR A 169 -68.09 -35.69 -7.16
C TYR A 169 -67.32 -35.26 -8.40
N GLN A 170 -67.99 -35.09 -9.55
CA GLN A 170 -67.35 -34.49 -10.72
C GLN A 170 -66.89 -33.05 -10.45
N GLY A 171 -67.74 -32.24 -9.82
CA GLY A 171 -67.39 -30.86 -9.46
C GLY A 171 -66.21 -30.77 -8.46
N GLU A 172 -66.15 -31.65 -7.45
CA GLU A 172 -65.05 -31.65 -6.49
C GLU A 172 -63.73 -32.14 -7.13
N LYS A 173 -63.79 -33.09 -8.07
CA LYS A 173 -62.64 -33.49 -8.88
C LYS A 173 -62.09 -32.29 -9.67
N GLU A 174 -62.92 -31.60 -10.44
CA GLU A 174 -62.50 -30.42 -11.23
C GLU A 174 -61.94 -29.29 -10.35
N LYS A 175 -62.52 -29.09 -9.17
CA LYS A 175 -62.00 -28.13 -8.18
C LYS A 175 -60.64 -28.55 -7.64
N SER A 176 -60.45 -29.83 -7.33
CA SER A 176 -59.18 -30.37 -6.84
C SER A 176 -58.08 -30.36 -7.91
N GLU A 177 -58.42 -30.57 -9.18
CA GLU A 177 -57.50 -30.43 -10.32
C GLU A 177 -56.99 -29.00 -10.43
N ARG A 178 -57.88 -28.00 -10.33
CA ARG A 178 -57.51 -26.59 -10.34
C ARG A 178 -56.67 -26.20 -9.13
N ASP A 179 -57.01 -26.66 -7.93
CA ASP A 179 -56.20 -26.38 -6.73
C ASP A 179 -54.80 -27.00 -6.85
N LEU A 180 -54.69 -28.25 -7.31
CA LEU A 180 -53.39 -28.89 -7.58
C LEU A 180 -52.56 -28.07 -8.56
N GLN A 181 -53.16 -27.58 -9.65
CA GLN A 181 -52.46 -26.73 -10.62
C GLN A 181 -51.92 -25.44 -9.98
N VAL A 182 -52.73 -24.78 -9.13
CA VAL A 182 -52.29 -23.58 -8.39
C VAL A 182 -51.15 -23.89 -7.43
N LYS A 183 -51.22 -25.00 -6.66
CA LYS A 183 -50.15 -25.38 -5.73
C LYS A 183 -48.87 -25.83 -6.45
N GLN A 184 -48.99 -26.47 -7.61
CA GLN A 184 -47.84 -26.83 -8.45
C GLN A 184 -47.12 -25.57 -8.93
N LEU A 185 -47.86 -24.60 -9.50
CA LEU A 185 -47.28 -23.32 -9.92
C LEU A 185 -46.64 -22.57 -8.76
N ALA A 186 -47.23 -22.59 -7.56
CA ALA A 186 -46.65 -21.98 -6.37
C ALA A 186 -45.32 -22.64 -5.96
N PHE A 187 -45.25 -23.97 -6.00
CA PHE A 187 -44.02 -24.72 -5.73
C PHE A 187 -42.94 -24.44 -6.78
N ASP A 188 -43.28 -24.47 -8.06
CA ASP A 188 -42.34 -24.21 -9.16
C ASP A 188 -41.77 -22.78 -9.06
N ASN A 189 -42.61 -21.80 -8.71
CA ASN A 189 -42.18 -20.42 -8.48
C ASN A 189 -41.26 -20.29 -7.26
N ALA A 190 -41.55 -20.98 -6.16
CA ALA A 190 -40.70 -20.99 -4.97
C ALA A 190 -39.32 -21.63 -5.27
N TYR A 191 -39.32 -22.75 -5.99
CA TYR A 191 -38.11 -23.45 -6.43
C TYR A 191 -37.27 -22.60 -7.40
N ALA A 192 -37.91 -21.88 -8.33
CA ALA A 192 -37.21 -20.95 -9.21
C ALA A 192 -36.68 -19.72 -8.46
N ALA A 193 -37.37 -19.24 -7.43
CA ALA A 193 -36.95 -18.09 -6.62
C ALA A 193 -35.66 -18.39 -5.84
N ILE A 194 -35.55 -19.57 -5.21
CA ILE A 194 -34.33 -19.96 -4.50
C ILE A 194 -33.13 -20.09 -5.43
N ASN A 195 -33.28 -20.72 -6.61
CA ASN A 195 -32.17 -20.87 -7.55
C ASN A 195 -31.66 -19.53 -8.10
N ARG A 196 -32.58 -18.61 -8.42
CA ARG A 196 -32.22 -17.23 -8.79
C ARG A 196 -31.48 -16.54 -7.66
N LYS A 197 -31.98 -16.64 -6.43
CA LYS A 197 -31.37 -16.00 -5.27
C LYS A 197 -29.95 -16.52 -4.97
N LYS A 198 -29.70 -17.82 -5.13
CA LYS A 198 -28.35 -18.40 -5.00
C LYS A 198 -27.40 -17.82 -6.04
N SER A 199 -27.80 -17.82 -7.31
CA SER A 199 -27.00 -17.26 -8.39
C SER A 199 -26.70 -15.77 -8.19
N ASP A 200 -27.70 -14.98 -7.79
CA ASP A 200 -27.54 -13.54 -7.54
C ASP A 200 -26.57 -13.27 -6.38
N ALA A 201 -26.71 -14.03 -5.28
CA ALA A 201 -25.83 -13.91 -4.12
C ALA A 201 -24.37 -14.30 -4.45
N GLU A 202 -24.16 -15.38 -5.21
CA GLU A 202 -22.84 -15.81 -5.65
C GLU A 202 -22.15 -14.73 -6.51
N LEU A 203 -22.90 -14.11 -7.42
CA LEU A 203 -22.38 -13.01 -8.26
C LEU A 203 -22.04 -11.77 -7.43
N GLU A 204 -22.89 -11.39 -6.47
CA GLU A 204 -22.63 -10.25 -5.58
C GLU A 204 -21.39 -10.47 -4.71
N ILE A 205 -21.26 -11.64 -4.08
CA ILE A 205 -20.10 -12.04 -3.28
C ILE A 205 -18.84 -12.01 -4.13
N LYS A 206 -18.86 -12.63 -5.32
CA LYS A 206 -17.71 -12.66 -6.23
C LYS A 206 -17.29 -11.26 -6.70
N LYS A 207 -18.24 -10.38 -6.97
CA LYS A 207 -17.96 -8.98 -7.34
C LYS A 207 -17.23 -8.24 -6.21
N GLN A 208 -17.68 -8.41 -4.96
CA GLN A 208 -17.04 -7.79 -3.80
C GLN A 208 -15.65 -8.37 -3.54
N GLU A 209 -15.48 -9.69 -3.67
CA GLU A 209 -14.17 -10.36 -3.56
C GLU A 209 -13.17 -9.84 -4.59
N ILE A 210 -13.58 -9.75 -5.86
CA ILE A 210 -12.73 -9.20 -6.93
C ILE A 210 -12.33 -7.76 -6.61
N ASN A 211 -13.25 -6.94 -6.11
CA ASN A 211 -12.95 -5.57 -5.70
C ASN A 211 -11.93 -5.52 -4.55
N ILE A 212 -12.08 -6.37 -3.54
CA ILE A 212 -11.12 -6.47 -2.42
C ILE A 212 -9.74 -6.91 -2.94
N GLN A 213 -9.69 -7.92 -3.82
CA GLN A 213 -8.42 -8.39 -4.39
C GLN A 213 -7.75 -7.33 -5.25
N TYR A 214 -8.53 -6.58 -6.04
CA TYR A 214 -8.03 -5.44 -6.81
C TYR A 214 -7.39 -4.38 -5.89
N LEU A 215 -8.06 -4.00 -4.79
CA LEU A 215 -7.52 -3.03 -3.84
C LEU A 215 -6.29 -3.55 -3.09
N LYS A 216 -6.24 -4.85 -2.75
CA LYS A 216 -5.05 -5.49 -2.15
C LYS A 216 -3.86 -5.49 -3.11
N ALA A 217 -4.10 -5.77 -4.40
CA ALA A 217 -3.07 -5.67 -5.42
C ALA A 217 -2.58 -4.23 -5.57
N GLN A 218 -3.48 -3.24 -5.56
CA GLN A 218 -3.13 -1.83 -5.62
C GLN A 218 -2.30 -1.37 -4.41
N LEU A 219 -2.63 -1.84 -3.20
CA LEU A 219 -1.85 -1.58 -1.98
C LEU A 219 -0.47 -2.24 -2.05
N THR A 220 -0.38 -3.45 -2.61
CA THR A 220 0.92 -4.11 -2.81
C THR A 220 1.79 -3.35 -3.80
N LEU A 221 1.18 -2.84 -4.88
CA LEU A 221 1.86 -2.01 -5.87
C LEU A 221 2.27 -0.64 -5.34
N SER A 222 1.65 -0.15 -4.25
CA SER A 222 2.00 1.13 -3.61
C SER A 222 3.18 1.03 -2.63
N GLU A 223 3.76 -0.17 -2.51
CA GLU A 223 4.93 -0.46 -1.68
C GLU A 223 6.15 -0.78 -2.54
N VAL A 224 7.30 -0.24 -2.14
CA VAL A 224 8.62 -0.61 -2.65
C VAL A 224 9.34 -1.37 -1.54
N ARG A 225 9.72 -2.61 -1.85
CA ARG A 225 10.54 -3.45 -0.97
C ARG A 225 11.96 -3.56 -1.51
N ALA A 226 12.92 -3.69 -0.59
CA ALA A 226 14.31 -3.92 -0.94
C ALA A 226 14.46 -5.29 -1.61
N THR A 227 15.07 -5.35 -2.80
CA THR A 227 15.36 -6.62 -3.50
C THR A 227 16.68 -7.25 -3.03
N GLN A 228 17.47 -6.49 -2.27
CA GLN A 228 18.80 -6.84 -1.78
C GLN A 228 19.12 -6.08 -0.48
N ASP A 229 20.18 -6.49 0.19
CA ASP A 229 20.70 -5.80 1.37
C ASP A 229 21.48 -4.55 0.96
N GLY A 230 21.35 -3.46 1.71
CA GLY A 230 22.04 -2.22 1.36
C GLY A 230 21.75 -1.06 2.30
N PHE A 231 22.12 0.14 1.87
CA PHE A 231 21.86 1.39 2.57
C PHE A 231 20.95 2.28 1.73
N VAL A 232 19.97 2.91 2.38
CA VAL A 232 19.02 3.81 1.71
C VAL A 232 19.65 5.18 1.51
N VAL A 233 19.58 5.68 0.28
CA VAL A 233 20.01 7.03 -0.09
C VAL A 233 18.82 7.70 -0.75
N HIS A 234 18.40 8.86 -0.23
CA HIS A 234 17.24 9.53 -0.77
C HIS A 234 17.52 10.16 -2.14
N GLY A 235 16.46 10.54 -2.85
CA GLY A 235 16.53 11.30 -4.09
C GLY A 235 16.32 12.79 -3.83
N TYR A 236 16.23 13.56 -4.92
CA TYR A 236 15.84 14.97 -4.88
C TYR A 236 14.50 15.16 -5.57
N SER A 237 13.69 16.09 -5.06
CA SER A 237 12.44 16.49 -5.71
C SER A 237 12.74 17.15 -7.05
N THR A 238 12.08 16.67 -8.11
CA THR A 238 12.28 17.19 -9.48
C THR A 238 11.77 18.62 -9.68
N TRP A 239 11.05 19.20 -8.70
CA TRP A 239 10.50 20.56 -8.80
C TRP A 239 10.83 21.47 -7.61
N ARG A 240 11.04 20.91 -6.41
CA ARG A 240 11.40 21.70 -5.21
C ARG A 240 12.90 21.75 -4.95
N ASN A 241 13.69 20.93 -5.63
CA ASN A 241 15.13 20.85 -5.43
C ASN A 241 15.56 20.50 -3.99
N GLU A 242 14.64 19.91 -3.23
CA GLU A 242 14.81 19.48 -1.84
C GLU A 242 15.04 17.98 -1.76
N ARG A 243 15.61 17.50 -0.65
CA ARG A 243 15.74 16.06 -0.36
C ARG A 243 14.34 15.46 -0.21
N LEU A 244 14.09 14.31 -0.84
CA LEU A 244 12.83 13.60 -0.65
C LEU A 244 12.88 12.81 0.64
N GLU A 245 12.11 13.26 1.63
CA GLU A 245 11.97 12.60 2.93
C GLU A 245 10.56 12.05 3.14
N GLU A 246 10.34 11.32 4.24
CA GLU A 246 9.00 10.92 4.64
C GLU A 246 8.07 12.14 4.79
N GLY A 247 6.88 12.08 4.19
CA GLY A 247 5.95 13.21 4.10
C GLY A 247 6.14 14.12 2.89
N SER A 248 7.21 13.94 2.11
CA SER A 248 7.41 14.69 0.86
C SER A 248 6.38 14.32 -0.19
N SER A 249 5.95 15.30 -0.97
CA SER A 249 5.15 15.09 -2.17
C SER A 249 6.04 14.81 -3.40
N ALA A 250 5.74 13.74 -4.15
CA ALA A 250 6.49 13.26 -5.32
C ALA A 250 5.54 12.79 -6.44
N PHE A 251 5.99 12.76 -7.70
CA PHE A 251 5.18 12.22 -8.81
C PHE A 251 5.46 10.72 -9.00
N PRO A 252 4.42 9.90 -9.26
CA PRO A 252 4.61 8.50 -9.64
C PRO A 252 5.60 8.33 -10.79
N GLY A 253 6.48 7.34 -10.69
CA GLY A 253 7.54 7.07 -11.67
C GLY A 253 8.84 7.87 -11.48
N ASN A 254 8.84 8.92 -10.65
CA ASN A 254 10.07 9.65 -10.33
C ASN A 254 11.02 8.80 -9.45
N ASN A 255 12.30 9.12 -9.49
CA ASN A 255 13.30 8.54 -8.60
C ASN A 255 13.15 9.14 -7.18
N ALA A 256 12.72 8.33 -6.21
CA ALA A 256 12.61 8.72 -4.81
C ALA A 256 13.93 8.51 -4.04
N GLY A 257 14.83 7.66 -4.54
CA GLY A 257 16.09 7.30 -3.90
C GLY A 257 16.67 6.00 -4.43
N GLN A 258 17.65 5.44 -3.74
CA GLN A 258 18.28 4.16 -4.08
C GLN A 258 18.58 3.34 -2.82
N VAL A 259 18.52 2.02 -2.94
CA VAL A 259 19.14 1.08 -2.00
C VAL A 259 20.47 0.68 -2.61
N ILE A 260 21.55 1.24 -2.07
CA ILE A 260 22.90 0.96 -2.54
C ILE A 260 23.41 -0.31 -1.86
N GLY A 261 23.72 -1.31 -2.67
CA GLY A 261 24.23 -2.59 -2.20
C GLY A 261 25.64 -2.49 -1.61
N SER A 262 26.07 -3.59 -0.98
CA SER A 262 27.42 -3.73 -0.42
C SER A 262 28.21 -4.84 -1.11
N GLY A 263 27.71 -5.34 -2.25
CA GLY A 263 28.28 -6.43 -3.02
C GLY A 263 29.45 -6.01 -3.93
N GLN A 264 29.37 -6.42 -5.21
CA GLN A 264 30.43 -6.17 -6.18
C GLN A 264 30.44 -4.71 -6.62
N MET A 265 31.54 -4.02 -6.35
CA MET A 265 31.77 -2.65 -6.84
C MET A 265 32.29 -2.67 -8.28
N GLU A 266 31.91 -1.66 -9.06
CA GLU A 266 32.51 -1.34 -10.36
C GLU A 266 32.69 0.17 -10.52
N VAL A 267 33.54 0.59 -11.46
CA VAL A 267 33.66 2.01 -11.80
C VAL A 267 32.87 2.27 -13.07
N GLN A 268 31.90 3.18 -13.00
CA GLN A 268 31.17 3.67 -14.16
C GLN A 268 31.76 5.01 -14.57
N ALA A 269 32.30 5.08 -15.79
CA ALA A 269 32.88 6.29 -16.35
C ALA A 269 32.07 6.79 -17.55
N TRP A 270 32.27 8.06 -17.91
CA TRP A 270 31.60 8.69 -19.05
C TRP A 270 32.62 9.20 -20.06
N ALA A 271 32.54 8.71 -21.30
CA ALA A 271 33.40 9.11 -22.40
C ALA A 271 32.63 9.99 -23.38
N LEU A 272 33.18 11.17 -23.71
CA LEU A 272 32.60 12.03 -24.74
C LEU A 272 32.50 11.28 -26.08
N GLU A 273 31.50 11.64 -26.89
CA GLU A 273 31.31 11.07 -28.23
C GLU A 273 32.58 11.14 -29.10
N ALA A 274 33.33 12.24 -29.00
CA ALA A 274 34.61 12.41 -29.71
C ALA A 274 35.72 11.45 -29.23
N ASP A 275 35.66 11.01 -27.97
CA ASP A 275 36.69 10.16 -27.35
C ASP A 275 36.35 8.67 -27.46
N ARG A 276 35.10 8.33 -27.78
CA ARG A 276 34.61 6.96 -27.90
C ARG A 276 35.45 6.09 -28.84
N ILE A 277 35.91 6.65 -29.96
CA ILE A 277 36.68 5.93 -30.98
C ILE A 277 38.04 5.42 -30.48
N TYR A 278 38.56 5.98 -29.37
CA TYR A 278 39.84 5.61 -28.79
C TYR A 278 39.72 4.60 -27.63
N LEU A 279 38.50 4.17 -27.29
CA LEU A 279 38.23 3.23 -26.21
C LEU A 279 37.77 1.88 -26.76
N LYS A 280 38.30 0.79 -26.19
CA LYS A 280 37.91 -0.58 -26.55
C LYS A 280 37.55 -1.40 -25.31
N GLU A 281 36.61 -2.31 -25.46
CA GLU A 281 36.34 -3.32 -24.45
C GLU A 281 37.57 -4.21 -24.26
N GLY A 282 37.85 -4.60 -23.02
CA GLY A 282 39.06 -5.30 -22.60
C GLY A 282 40.30 -4.41 -22.39
N GLN A 283 40.25 -3.12 -22.75
CA GLN A 283 41.38 -2.21 -22.59
C GLN A 283 41.74 -2.01 -21.11
N ALA A 284 43.02 -2.13 -20.78
CA ALA A 284 43.53 -1.86 -19.45
C ALA A 284 43.58 -0.35 -19.18
N VAL A 285 43.05 0.05 -18.03
CA VAL A 285 43.00 1.42 -17.55
C VAL A 285 43.50 1.48 -16.11
N LYS A 286 44.10 2.60 -15.75
CA LYS A 286 44.55 2.92 -14.41
C LYS A 286 43.48 3.79 -13.74
N LEU A 287 43.00 3.35 -12.57
CA LEU A 287 42.01 4.04 -11.77
C LEU A 287 42.71 4.75 -10.60
N LYS A 288 42.40 6.03 -10.42
CA LYS A 288 42.76 6.84 -9.25
C LYS A 288 41.47 7.32 -8.59
N PHE A 289 41.42 7.36 -7.27
CA PHE A 289 40.22 7.76 -6.53
C PHE A 289 40.47 9.04 -5.75
N ASP A 290 39.56 10.02 -5.87
CA ASP A 290 39.74 11.34 -5.25
C ASP A 290 39.60 11.27 -3.73
N ALA A 291 38.67 10.44 -3.24
CA ALA A 291 38.51 10.16 -1.82
C ALA A 291 39.74 9.48 -1.19
N LEU A 292 40.58 8.80 -1.98
CA LEU A 292 41.71 7.99 -1.51
C LEU A 292 43.02 8.38 -2.25
N PRO A 293 43.62 9.54 -1.93
CA PRO A 293 44.85 10.00 -2.58
C PRO A 293 45.97 8.96 -2.53
N GLY A 294 46.59 8.68 -3.68
CA GLY A 294 47.68 7.70 -3.82
C GLY A 294 47.24 6.24 -3.91
N SER A 295 45.94 5.94 -3.78
CA SER A 295 45.39 4.60 -4.06
C SER A 295 45.12 4.47 -5.55
N GLU A 296 45.88 3.59 -6.21
CA GLU A 296 45.77 3.34 -7.63
C GLU A 296 45.55 1.85 -7.89
N THR A 297 44.75 1.51 -8.89
CA THR A 297 44.61 0.12 -9.34
C THR A 297 44.51 0.05 -10.85
N ILE A 298 44.99 -1.04 -11.43
CA ILE A 298 44.76 -1.36 -12.84
C ILE A 298 43.47 -2.18 -12.92
N ALA A 299 42.62 -1.82 -13.86
CA ALA A 299 41.35 -2.49 -14.16
C ALA A 299 41.16 -2.58 -15.68
N SER A 300 40.15 -3.32 -16.12
CA SER A 300 39.83 -3.46 -17.55
C SER A 300 38.44 -2.93 -17.84
N ILE A 301 38.30 -2.22 -18.96
CA ILE A 301 36.99 -1.84 -19.51
C ILE A 301 36.22 -3.12 -19.82
N THR A 302 35.05 -3.30 -19.22
CA THR A 302 34.20 -4.47 -19.43
C THR A 302 33.26 -4.24 -20.60
N SER A 303 32.64 -3.06 -20.66
CA SER A 303 31.67 -2.72 -21.69
C SER A 303 31.60 -1.22 -21.93
N ILE A 304 31.22 -0.83 -23.15
CA ILE A 304 30.91 0.55 -23.51
C ILE A 304 29.52 0.61 -24.12
N SER A 305 28.67 1.56 -23.72
CA SER A 305 27.32 1.67 -24.23
C SER A 305 27.28 1.82 -25.77
N ASN A 306 26.24 1.28 -26.40
CA ASN A 306 26.06 1.39 -27.86
C ASN A 306 25.45 2.73 -28.27
N ALA A 307 24.69 3.36 -27.38
CA ALA A 307 24.10 4.68 -27.59
C ALA A 307 24.73 5.69 -26.61
N PRO A 308 24.93 6.95 -27.03
CA PRO A 308 25.31 8.02 -26.13
C PRO A 308 24.10 8.51 -25.32
N GLU A 309 24.38 8.99 -24.11
CA GLU A 309 23.42 9.56 -23.15
C GLU A 309 23.78 11.03 -22.87
N GLU A 310 22.79 11.83 -22.52
CA GLU A 310 23.01 13.21 -22.06
C GLU A 310 23.34 13.21 -20.57
N HIS A 311 24.27 14.06 -20.16
CA HIS A 311 24.60 14.27 -18.75
C HIS A 311 24.32 15.72 -18.39
N SER A 312 23.08 16.01 -17.99
CA SER A 312 22.54 17.38 -17.88
C SER A 312 23.33 18.30 -16.94
N SER A 313 23.98 17.76 -15.90
CA SER A 313 24.85 18.51 -15.00
C SER A 313 26.23 18.87 -15.60
N TRP A 314 26.61 18.26 -16.72
CA TRP A 314 27.88 18.47 -17.43
C TRP A 314 27.70 19.18 -18.79
N GLY A 315 26.51 19.75 -19.04
CA GLY A 315 26.16 20.48 -20.26
C GLY A 315 25.54 19.62 -21.36
N TYR A 316 25.50 20.15 -22.59
CA TYR A 316 24.86 19.51 -23.76
C TYR A 316 25.69 18.40 -24.42
N GLY A 317 26.75 17.94 -23.77
CA GLY A 317 27.61 16.88 -24.29
C GLY A 317 26.89 15.53 -24.31
N ARG A 318 27.23 14.71 -25.30
CA ARG A 318 26.80 13.32 -25.42
C ARG A 318 27.91 12.39 -24.95
N TYR A 319 27.58 11.47 -24.06
CA TYR A 319 28.54 10.62 -23.37
C TYR A 319 28.17 9.15 -23.53
N PHE A 320 29.16 8.31 -23.81
CA PHE A 320 29.04 6.86 -23.75
C PHE A 320 29.43 6.38 -22.35
N ARG A 321 28.61 5.49 -21.80
CA ARG A 321 28.86 4.88 -20.49
C ARG A 321 29.90 3.78 -20.64
N VAL A 322 30.95 3.84 -19.83
CA VAL A 322 32.08 2.90 -19.82
C VAL A 322 32.08 2.18 -18.47
N SER A 323 31.77 0.90 -18.45
CA SER A 323 31.78 0.08 -17.23
C SER A 323 33.13 -0.59 -17.07
N ILE A 324 33.78 -0.41 -15.92
CA ILE A 324 35.13 -0.90 -15.64
C ILE A 324 35.06 -1.83 -14.43
N LYS A 325 35.38 -3.11 -14.64
CA LYS A 325 35.32 -4.11 -13.58
C LYS A 325 36.54 -3.98 -12.67
N LEU A 326 36.30 -3.86 -11.38
CA LEU A 326 37.35 -3.82 -10.37
C LEU A 326 37.94 -5.22 -10.13
N PRO A 327 39.24 -5.32 -9.84
CA PRO A 327 39.86 -6.58 -9.46
C PRO A 327 39.26 -7.10 -8.14
N PRO A 328 39.16 -8.44 -7.96
CA PRO A 328 38.50 -9.04 -6.80
C PRO A 328 39.23 -8.83 -5.47
N GLN A 329 40.51 -8.45 -5.49
CA GLN A 329 41.30 -8.11 -4.30
C GLN A 329 41.82 -6.68 -4.47
N LEU A 330 41.32 -5.77 -3.64
CA LEU A 330 41.79 -4.39 -3.53
C LEU A 330 42.42 -4.20 -2.16
N ASN A 331 43.55 -3.49 -2.10
CA ASN A 331 44.26 -3.20 -0.85
C ASN A 331 43.62 -2.05 -0.04
N PHE A 332 42.50 -1.52 -0.53
CA PHE A 332 41.78 -0.39 0.05
C PHE A 332 40.27 -0.61 -0.10
N LYS A 333 39.51 -0.04 0.85
CA LYS A 333 38.05 -0.16 0.88
C LYS A 333 37.41 0.93 0.04
N LEU A 334 36.78 0.54 -1.06
CA LEU A 334 35.95 1.45 -1.85
C LEU A 334 34.57 1.61 -1.25
N VAL A 335 34.00 2.80 -1.44
CA VAL A 335 32.65 3.17 -0.99
C VAL A 335 31.89 3.67 -2.22
N PRO A 336 30.62 3.28 -2.39
CA PRO A 336 29.80 3.80 -3.48
C PRO A 336 29.71 5.33 -3.48
N GLY A 337 29.69 5.92 -4.67
CA GLY A 337 29.66 7.36 -4.92
C GLY A 337 31.03 8.06 -4.89
N MET A 338 32.13 7.35 -4.62
CA MET A 338 33.48 7.91 -4.75
C MET A 338 33.78 8.26 -6.22
N SER A 339 34.40 9.41 -6.46
CA SER A 339 34.89 9.81 -7.78
C SER A 339 36.15 9.03 -8.14
N ALA A 340 36.25 8.69 -9.43
CA ALA A 340 37.40 8.03 -10.01
C ALA A 340 37.88 8.80 -11.25
N LEU A 341 39.19 9.02 -11.34
CA LEU A 341 39.88 9.40 -12.56
C LEU A 341 40.41 8.15 -13.25
N ILE A 342 40.08 7.99 -14.52
CA ILE A 342 40.46 6.86 -15.34
C ILE A 342 41.49 7.34 -16.35
N GLU A 343 42.68 6.76 -16.28
CA GLU A 343 43.80 7.04 -17.17
C GLU A 343 44.10 5.81 -18.04
N PRO A 344 44.54 5.97 -19.29
CA PRO A 344 45.04 4.87 -20.08
C PRO A 344 46.35 4.37 -19.49
N VAL A 345 46.56 3.05 -19.49
CA VAL A 345 47.84 2.45 -19.07
C VAL A 345 48.89 2.72 -20.16
N GLN A 346 49.56 3.87 -20.09
CA GLN A 346 50.76 4.15 -20.88
C GLN A 346 52.00 3.91 -20.01
N ALA A 347 52.99 3.24 -20.60
CA ALA A 347 54.27 2.99 -19.96
C ALA A 347 54.99 4.33 -19.72
N SER A 348 55.29 4.58 -18.44
CA SER A 348 56.23 5.58 -17.92
C SER A 348 56.00 7.05 -18.30
N GLN A 349 55.58 7.83 -17.30
CA GLN A 349 56.41 8.93 -16.78
C GLN A 349 55.94 9.24 -15.35
N GLN A 350 56.89 9.12 -14.42
CA GLN A 350 56.73 9.55 -13.03
C GLN A 350 56.57 11.07 -13.02
N ALA A 351 55.34 11.55 -12.80
CA ALA A 351 55.10 12.86 -12.22
C ALA A 351 54.82 12.65 -10.73
N SER A 352 55.90 12.53 -9.96
CA SER A 352 55.86 12.67 -8.51
C SER A 352 55.59 14.14 -8.17
N GLU A 353 54.33 14.56 -8.23
CA GLU A 353 53.92 15.76 -7.50
C GLU A 353 53.71 15.37 -6.05
N LYS A 354 54.73 15.68 -5.25
CA LYS A 354 54.67 15.67 -3.80
C LYS A 354 53.67 16.75 -3.38
N ARG A 355 52.37 16.44 -3.39
CA ARG A 355 51.37 17.28 -2.75
C ARG A 355 51.63 17.23 -1.25
N ILE A 356 51.95 18.39 -0.72
CA ILE A 356 52.09 18.63 0.71
C ILE A 356 50.77 18.21 1.33
N ASN A 357 50.77 17.10 2.08
CA ASN A 357 49.72 16.83 3.07
C ASN A 357 49.82 17.96 4.08
N LYS A 358 49.09 19.04 3.84
CA LYS A 358 48.82 20.03 4.87
C LYS A 358 47.84 19.32 5.80
N THR A 359 48.39 18.65 6.81
CA THR A 359 47.69 18.28 8.04
C THR A 359 47.34 19.58 8.76
N GLY A 360 46.45 20.36 8.15
CA GLY A 360 45.79 21.48 8.78
C GLY A 360 44.61 20.93 9.57
N GLU A 361 44.30 21.60 10.67
CA GLU A 361 43.03 21.43 11.35
C GLU A 361 41.89 21.53 10.32
N LEU A 362 41.08 20.48 10.24
CA LEU A 362 39.99 20.43 9.27
C LEU A 362 38.74 20.97 9.94
N THR A 363 38.25 22.08 9.40
CA THR A 363 37.03 22.73 9.86
C THR A 363 35.85 22.29 9.01
N ILE A 364 34.83 21.76 9.67
CA ILE A 364 33.58 21.28 9.07
C ILE A 364 32.39 21.95 9.76
N GLU A 365 31.36 22.22 8.98
CA GLU A 365 30.09 22.71 9.49
C GLU A 365 29.12 21.54 9.64
N GLY A 366 28.38 21.53 10.74
CA GLY A 366 27.40 20.50 11.05
C GLY A 366 26.24 21.05 11.85
N GLU A 367 25.36 20.15 12.24
CA GLU A 367 24.17 20.44 13.05
C GLU A 367 24.06 19.42 14.17
N ILE A 368 23.63 19.87 15.36
CA ILE A 368 23.34 18.98 16.47
C ILE A 368 22.01 18.28 16.19
N GLN A 369 22.05 16.96 16.05
CA GLN A 369 20.87 16.13 15.91
C GLN A 369 20.70 15.22 17.13
N SER A 370 19.45 14.85 17.38
CA SER A 370 19.12 13.84 18.39
C SER A 370 19.00 12.49 17.73
N ARG A 371 19.68 11.48 18.28
CA ARG A 371 19.60 10.09 17.76
C ARG A 371 18.19 9.51 17.90
N ASN A 372 17.40 10.02 18.83
CA ASN A 372 15.98 9.70 18.97
C ASN A 372 15.16 10.97 18.77
N ASN A 373 14.41 11.06 17.68
CA ASN A 373 13.45 12.14 17.48
C ASN A 373 12.06 11.53 17.29
N THR A 374 11.15 11.75 18.24
CA THR A 374 9.80 11.19 18.19
C THR A 374 8.80 12.29 17.82
N PRO A 375 8.17 12.26 16.63
CA PRO A 375 7.17 13.25 16.26
C PRO A 375 5.92 13.12 17.14
N ILE A 376 5.36 14.26 17.51
CA ILE A 376 4.10 14.42 18.24
C ILE A 376 3.07 14.99 17.26
N GLY A 377 1.92 14.35 17.15
CA GLY A 377 0.80 14.76 16.31
C GLY A 377 -0.45 13.96 16.68
N PRO A 378 -1.65 14.40 16.26
CA PRO A 378 -2.89 13.74 16.65
C PRO A 378 -2.92 12.27 16.20
N PRO A 379 -3.55 11.38 16.99
CA PRO A 379 -3.67 9.97 16.62
C PRO A 379 -4.57 9.81 15.39
N THR A 380 -4.44 8.68 14.71
CA THR A 380 -5.35 8.30 13.63
C THR A 380 -6.62 7.67 14.22
N ILE A 381 -7.72 8.41 14.20
CA ILE A 381 -9.05 7.90 14.56
C ILE A 381 -9.93 7.87 13.29
N PRO A 382 -10.62 6.75 12.99
CA PRO A 382 -11.45 6.66 11.79
C PRO A 382 -12.50 7.78 11.70
N TYR A 383 -12.63 8.36 10.52
CA TYR A 383 -13.57 9.45 10.20
C TYR A 383 -13.35 10.75 10.98
N ILE A 384 -12.17 10.95 11.57
CA ILE A 384 -11.79 12.17 12.28
C ILE A 384 -10.53 12.73 11.65
N TRP A 385 -10.73 13.80 10.88
CA TRP A 385 -9.67 14.44 10.09
C TRP A 385 -9.10 15.68 10.77
N GLN A 386 -9.84 16.27 11.71
CA GLN A 386 -9.52 17.54 12.33
C GLN A 386 -9.58 17.40 13.85
N TYR A 387 -8.57 17.93 14.52
CA TYR A 387 -8.39 17.88 15.96
C TYR A 387 -8.12 19.30 16.48
N THR A 388 -8.58 19.60 17.69
CA THR A 388 -8.20 20.83 18.38
C THR A 388 -7.08 20.54 19.37
N LEU A 389 -6.01 21.32 19.38
CA LEU A 389 -4.96 21.22 20.39
C LEU A 389 -5.45 21.80 21.72
N ALA A 390 -5.78 20.94 22.67
CA ALA A 390 -6.26 21.37 23.99
C ALA A 390 -5.13 21.74 24.94
N LYS A 391 -3.97 21.08 24.81
CA LYS A 391 -2.78 21.36 25.62
C LYS A 391 -1.52 20.90 24.89
N ILE A 392 -0.42 21.61 25.09
CA ILE A 392 0.92 21.21 24.64
C ILE A 392 1.95 21.57 25.72
N ALA A 393 2.94 20.70 25.92
CA ALA A 393 4.06 20.97 26.82
C ALA A 393 4.94 22.11 26.25
N PRO A 394 5.45 23.04 27.09
CA PRO A 394 6.18 24.21 26.60
C PRO A 394 7.41 23.84 25.75
N GLU A 395 7.68 24.64 24.71
CA GLU A 395 8.88 24.51 23.88
C GLU A 395 10.17 24.62 24.71
N GLY A 396 11.14 23.74 24.46
CA GLY A 396 12.42 23.70 25.16
C GLY A 396 12.35 23.15 26.58
N SER A 397 11.18 22.76 27.08
CA SER A 397 11.05 22.15 28.41
C SER A 397 11.53 20.70 28.43
N PRO A 398 12.20 20.25 29.51
CA PRO A 398 12.52 18.84 29.69
C PRO A 398 11.25 18.07 30.11
N VAL A 399 11.00 16.95 29.47
CA VAL A 399 9.89 16.04 29.74
C VAL A 399 10.42 14.71 30.24
N LYS A 400 9.74 14.09 31.19
CA LYS A 400 10.03 12.74 31.72
C LYS A 400 9.11 11.72 31.07
N ALA A 401 9.49 10.44 31.15
CA ALA A 401 8.59 9.36 30.75
C ALA A 401 7.28 9.42 31.57
N GLY A 402 6.14 9.39 30.87
CA GLY A 402 4.80 9.54 31.44
C GLY A 402 4.23 10.97 31.39
N ASP A 403 5.05 11.99 31.17
CA ASP A 403 4.57 13.37 31.10
C ASP A 403 3.68 13.58 29.87
N ILE A 404 2.65 14.42 30.03
CA ILE A 404 1.72 14.76 28.94
C ILE A 404 2.42 15.76 27.99
N LEU A 405 2.61 15.35 26.75
CA LEU A 405 3.26 16.14 25.69
C LEU A 405 2.25 17.00 24.94
N ALA A 406 1.13 16.38 24.57
CA ALA A 406 0.04 17.06 23.90
C ALA A 406 -1.29 16.38 24.23
N MET A 407 -2.34 17.17 24.36
CA MET A 407 -3.72 16.69 24.48
C MET A 407 -4.52 17.24 23.31
N PHE A 408 -5.15 16.33 22.58
CA PHE A 408 -6.03 16.66 21.47
C PHE A 408 -7.48 16.48 21.89
N GLN A 409 -8.35 17.26 21.29
CA GLN A 409 -9.80 17.11 21.40
C GLN A 409 -10.39 16.86 20.02
N ALA A 410 -11.30 15.89 19.96
CA ALA A 410 -12.11 15.60 18.80
C ALA A 410 -13.57 15.57 19.27
N ALA A 411 -14.36 16.55 18.84
CA ALA A 411 -15.74 16.74 19.30
C ALA A 411 -16.67 15.60 18.83
N GLU A 412 -16.29 14.93 17.75
CA GLU A 412 -17.04 13.85 17.12
C GLU A 412 -16.91 12.53 17.88
N VAL A 413 -15.79 12.28 18.58
CA VAL A 413 -15.53 10.99 19.26
C VAL A 413 -16.62 10.65 20.28
N PRO A 414 -16.98 11.53 21.25
CA PRO A 414 -17.98 11.19 22.26
C PRO A 414 -19.36 10.95 21.66
N THR A 415 -19.76 11.77 20.68
CA THR A 415 -21.04 11.63 19.97
C THR A 415 -21.11 10.32 19.19
N GLN A 416 -20.03 9.96 18.49
CA GLN A 416 -19.96 8.67 17.79
C GLN A 416 -19.98 7.49 18.77
N LEU A 417 -19.24 7.54 19.88
CA LEU A 417 -19.27 6.50 20.90
C LEU A 417 -20.66 6.30 21.50
N ALA A 418 -21.36 7.39 21.83
CA ALA A 418 -22.73 7.32 22.34
C ALA A 418 -23.68 6.65 21.33
N ASN A 419 -23.59 7.05 20.06
CA ASN A 419 -24.39 6.48 18.98
C ASN A 419 -24.10 4.99 18.77
N GLN A 420 -22.83 4.58 18.68
CA GLN A 420 -22.45 3.18 18.50
C GLN A 420 -22.87 2.32 19.71
N LYS A 421 -22.73 2.82 20.94
CA LYS A 421 -23.18 2.12 22.16
C LYS A 421 -24.70 1.94 22.21
N SER A 422 -25.46 2.96 21.79
CA SER A 422 -26.91 2.86 21.70
C SER A 422 -27.34 1.78 20.70
N GLN A 423 -26.75 1.80 19.50
CA GLN A 423 -26.97 0.78 18.47
C GLN A 423 -26.58 -0.63 18.96
N LEU A 424 -25.45 -0.76 19.68
CA LEU A 424 -25.03 -2.05 20.23
C LEU A 424 -26.09 -2.59 21.22
N ASN A 425 -26.58 -1.75 22.12
CA ASN A 425 -27.59 -2.14 23.10
C ASN A 425 -28.91 -2.57 22.42
N GLU A 426 -29.33 -1.86 21.38
CA GLU A 426 -30.48 -2.25 20.56
C GLU A 426 -30.29 -3.64 19.93
N LYS A 427 -29.12 -3.89 19.34
CA LYS A 427 -28.80 -5.20 18.71
C LYS A 427 -28.66 -6.33 19.73
N LEU A 428 -28.13 -6.06 20.92
CA LEU A 428 -28.08 -7.02 22.01
C LEU A 428 -29.48 -7.42 22.48
N ARG A 429 -30.40 -6.46 22.65
CA ARG A 429 -31.81 -6.72 22.99
C ARG A 429 -32.51 -7.52 21.88
N ALA A 430 -32.26 -7.18 20.62
CA ALA A 430 -32.78 -7.94 19.49
C ALA A 430 -32.26 -9.39 19.49
N LEU A 431 -30.99 -9.61 19.85
CA LEU A 431 -30.39 -10.93 19.92
C LEU A 431 -30.95 -11.76 21.08
N GLU A 432 -31.21 -11.15 22.23
CA GLU A 432 -31.87 -11.80 23.36
C GLU A 432 -33.29 -12.21 23.00
N LYS A 433 -34.08 -11.29 22.43
CA LYS A 433 -35.43 -11.58 21.93
C LYS A 433 -35.42 -12.74 20.92
N LEU A 434 -34.53 -12.69 19.93
CA LEU A 434 -34.40 -13.74 18.93
C LEU A 434 -34.08 -15.10 19.56
N LYS A 435 -33.21 -15.17 20.57
CA LYS A 435 -32.90 -16.44 21.26
C LYS A 435 -34.13 -17.04 21.93
N LEU A 436 -34.98 -16.23 22.56
CA LEU A 436 -36.22 -16.67 23.18
C LEU A 436 -37.20 -17.21 22.13
N GLU A 437 -37.44 -16.44 21.06
CA GLU A 437 -38.31 -16.84 19.95
C GLU A 437 -37.82 -18.13 19.28
N GLN A 438 -36.51 -18.29 19.10
CA GLN A 438 -35.92 -19.51 18.54
C GLN A 438 -36.12 -20.73 19.45
N SER A 439 -36.04 -20.56 20.78
CA SER A 439 -36.32 -21.64 21.72
C SER A 439 -37.78 -22.10 21.66
N GLU A 440 -38.73 -21.18 21.48
CA GLU A 440 -40.15 -21.52 21.33
C GLU A 440 -40.40 -22.20 19.99
N ALA A 441 -39.83 -21.67 18.90
CA ALA A 441 -39.94 -22.24 17.56
C ALA A 441 -39.33 -23.65 17.45
N GLU A 442 -38.26 -23.94 18.20
CA GLU A 442 -37.68 -25.29 18.26
C GLU A 442 -38.64 -26.30 18.88
N LYS A 443 -39.26 -25.96 20.03
CA LYS A 443 -40.27 -26.81 20.67
C LYS A 443 -41.49 -27.02 19.77
N ALA A 444 -41.94 -25.98 19.07
CA ALA A 444 -43.04 -26.08 18.11
C ALA A 444 -42.68 -27.01 16.92
N ALA A 445 -41.45 -26.95 16.42
CA ALA A 445 -40.99 -27.83 15.35
C ALA A 445 -40.91 -29.29 15.81
N ASP A 446 -40.45 -29.55 17.03
CA ASP A 446 -40.41 -30.90 17.60
C ASP A 446 -41.82 -31.49 17.77
N LEU A 447 -42.76 -30.68 18.27
CA LEU A 447 -44.18 -31.06 18.35
C LEU A 447 -44.76 -31.37 16.98
N ALA A 448 -44.51 -30.52 15.98
CA ALA A 448 -45.00 -30.72 14.61
C ALA A 448 -44.49 -32.02 13.98
N VAL A 449 -43.23 -32.40 14.24
CA VAL A 449 -42.68 -33.70 13.81
C VAL A 449 -43.37 -34.85 14.53
N ALA A 450 -43.55 -34.77 15.84
CA ALA A 450 -44.21 -35.82 16.62
C ALA A 450 -45.69 -36.00 16.19
N GLU A 451 -46.40 -34.92 15.93
CA GLU A 451 -47.77 -34.94 15.40
C GLU A 451 -47.83 -35.59 14.01
N ALA A 452 -46.91 -35.21 13.10
CA ALA A 452 -46.85 -35.78 11.76
C ALA A 452 -46.55 -37.30 11.80
N GLN A 453 -45.62 -37.73 12.66
CA GLN A 453 -45.32 -39.16 12.88
C GLN A 453 -46.54 -39.91 13.45
N SER A 454 -47.18 -39.36 14.48
CA SER A 454 -48.39 -39.97 15.07
C SER A 454 -49.51 -40.10 14.04
N ASN A 455 -49.70 -39.09 13.19
CA ASN A 455 -50.70 -39.12 12.12
C ASN A 455 -50.36 -40.18 11.04
N ALA A 456 -49.08 -40.34 10.69
CA ALA A 456 -48.62 -41.39 9.80
C ALA A 456 -48.88 -42.79 10.37
N GLU A 457 -48.58 -43.02 11.65
CA GLU A 457 -48.86 -44.30 12.32
C GLU A 457 -50.36 -44.60 12.41
N LYS A 458 -51.19 -43.59 12.72
CA LYS A 458 -52.65 -43.73 12.73
C LYS A 458 -53.16 -44.08 11.34
N ALA A 459 -52.70 -43.38 10.30
CA ALA A 459 -53.10 -43.66 8.92
C ALA A 459 -52.66 -45.06 8.46
N ALA A 460 -51.44 -45.49 8.82
CA ALA A 460 -50.94 -46.83 8.53
C ALA A 460 -51.77 -47.93 9.21
N ARG A 461 -52.17 -47.72 10.47
CA ARG A 461 -53.08 -48.63 11.20
C ARG A 461 -54.48 -48.69 10.61
N LYS A 462 -55.02 -47.57 10.12
CA LYS A 462 -56.32 -47.59 9.45
C LYS A 462 -56.28 -48.35 8.13
N ALA A 463 -55.18 -48.24 7.39
CA ALA A 463 -55.00 -48.93 6.11
C ALA A 463 -54.66 -50.43 6.24
N THR A 464 -54.49 -50.97 7.46
CA THR A 464 -54.26 -52.41 7.70
C THR A 464 -55.55 -53.20 7.91
N MET A 465 -56.70 -52.53 7.98
CA MET A 465 -58.00 -53.19 8.07
C MET A 465 -58.26 -54.05 6.83
N PRO A 466 -58.83 -55.27 6.97
CA PRO A 466 -59.11 -56.16 5.84
C PRO A 466 -59.99 -55.50 4.78
N LYS A 467 -59.62 -55.66 3.51
CA LYS A 467 -60.33 -55.08 2.37
C LYS A 467 -61.78 -55.59 2.26
N GLU A 468 -62.04 -56.78 2.79
CA GLU A 468 -63.35 -57.43 2.82
C GLU A 468 -64.31 -56.77 3.80
N LEU A 469 -63.80 -56.09 4.83
CA LEU A 469 -64.60 -55.46 5.90
C LEU A 469 -64.93 -53.99 5.65
N ILE A 470 -64.34 -53.38 4.61
CA ILE A 470 -64.47 -51.96 4.31
C ILE A 470 -64.91 -51.81 2.85
N ARG A 471 -65.75 -50.82 2.56
CA ARG A 471 -66.11 -50.49 1.18
C ARG A 471 -64.85 -50.18 0.37
N ARG A 472 -64.71 -50.75 -0.82
CA ARG A 472 -63.51 -50.59 -1.66
C ARG A 472 -63.07 -49.12 -1.82
N VAL A 473 -64.03 -48.22 -2.06
CA VAL A 473 -63.80 -46.76 -2.18
C VAL A 473 -63.18 -46.17 -0.91
N ASP A 474 -63.68 -46.58 0.27
CA ASP A 474 -63.14 -46.11 1.54
C ASP A 474 -61.74 -46.68 1.78
N TYR A 475 -61.50 -47.96 1.45
CA TYR A 475 -60.17 -48.56 1.53
C TYR A 475 -59.15 -47.84 0.64
N ASP A 476 -59.50 -47.55 -0.62
CA ASP A 476 -58.62 -46.84 -1.56
C ASP A 476 -58.26 -45.44 -1.03
N LYS A 477 -59.21 -44.73 -0.38
CA LYS A 477 -58.93 -43.46 0.30
C LYS A 477 -57.99 -43.62 1.51
N LEU A 478 -58.12 -44.69 2.30
CA LEU A 478 -57.22 -44.95 3.42
C LEU A 478 -55.78 -45.23 2.96
N VAL A 479 -55.60 -45.88 1.81
CA VAL A 479 -54.28 -46.07 1.19
C VAL A 479 -53.66 -44.72 0.78
N ILE A 480 -54.45 -43.82 0.18
CA ILE A 480 -54.02 -42.46 -0.16
C ILE A 480 -53.69 -41.64 1.11
N GLU A 481 -54.47 -41.79 2.18
CA GLU A 481 -54.16 -41.14 3.46
C GLU A 481 -52.87 -41.66 4.08
N LYS A 482 -52.62 -42.97 4.01
CA LYS A 482 -51.36 -43.56 4.49
C LYS A 482 -50.17 -42.98 3.73
N SER A 483 -50.20 -42.92 2.40
CA SER A 483 -49.09 -42.36 1.62
C SER A 483 -48.88 -40.88 1.93
N LEU A 484 -49.94 -40.08 1.93
CA LEU A 484 -49.85 -38.65 2.28
C LEU A 484 -49.21 -38.44 3.66
N ASN A 485 -49.70 -39.13 4.70
CA ASN A 485 -49.18 -38.89 6.05
C ASN A 485 -47.72 -39.40 6.20
N SER A 486 -47.34 -40.46 5.48
CA SER A 486 -45.94 -40.89 5.41
C SER A 486 -45.04 -39.80 4.78
N ASP A 487 -45.47 -39.22 3.66
CA ASP A 487 -44.74 -38.15 2.98
C ASP A 487 -44.66 -36.88 3.84
N LEU A 488 -45.76 -36.51 4.50
CA LEU A 488 -45.81 -35.37 5.43
C LEU A 488 -44.91 -35.59 6.66
N ALA A 489 -44.81 -36.81 7.19
CA ALA A 489 -43.88 -37.12 8.28
C ALA A 489 -42.42 -36.96 7.83
N ALA A 490 -42.06 -37.47 6.65
CA ALA A 490 -40.72 -37.28 6.08
C ALA A 490 -40.41 -35.80 5.80
N LEU A 491 -41.38 -35.06 5.25
CA LEU A 491 -41.23 -33.63 4.97
C LEU A 491 -41.11 -32.81 6.25
N SER A 492 -41.82 -33.16 7.32
CA SER A 492 -41.74 -32.47 8.61
C SER A 492 -40.32 -32.50 9.22
N LEU A 493 -39.61 -33.62 9.05
CA LEU A 493 -38.21 -33.75 9.46
C LEU A 493 -37.30 -32.84 8.64
N ARG A 494 -37.48 -32.80 7.31
CA ARG A 494 -36.73 -31.89 6.43
C ARG A 494 -37.00 -30.43 6.80
N LEU A 495 -38.26 -30.07 7.03
CA LEU A 495 -38.66 -28.73 7.45
C LEU A 495 -37.99 -28.34 8.77
N ARG A 496 -37.99 -29.22 9.78
CA ARG A 496 -37.32 -28.99 11.08
C ARG A 496 -35.83 -28.69 10.90
N VAL A 497 -35.12 -29.49 10.10
CA VAL A 497 -33.68 -29.30 9.84
C VAL A 497 -33.42 -27.97 9.12
N THR A 498 -34.20 -27.67 8.08
CA THR A 498 -34.07 -26.43 7.31
C THR A 498 -34.40 -25.19 8.15
N GLN A 499 -35.45 -25.26 8.98
CA GLN A 499 -35.80 -24.20 9.92
C GLN A 499 -34.70 -23.99 10.97
N ALA A 500 -34.08 -25.07 11.49
CA ALA A 500 -32.95 -24.96 12.41
C ALA A 500 -31.74 -24.28 11.75
N ARG A 501 -31.46 -24.60 10.48
CA ARG A 501 -30.43 -23.90 9.68
C ARG A 501 -30.77 -22.42 9.50
N ALA A 502 -32.02 -22.09 9.18
CA ALA A 502 -32.47 -20.71 9.02
C ALA A 502 -32.34 -19.90 10.31
N ARG A 503 -32.75 -20.46 11.46
CA ARG A 503 -32.56 -19.87 12.78
C ARG A 503 -31.09 -19.61 13.09
N LYS A 504 -30.22 -20.58 12.80
CA LYS A 504 -28.77 -20.44 12.99
C LYS A 504 -28.19 -19.32 12.11
N ALA A 505 -28.58 -19.25 10.84
CA ALA A 505 -28.11 -18.22 9.92
C ALA A 505 -28.55 -16.81 10.33
N GLU A 506 -29.82 -16.65 10.72
CA GLU A 506 -30.35 -15.37 11.22
C GLU A 506 -29.65 -14.90 12.49
N LYS A 507 -29.44 -15.82 13.45
CA LYS A 507 -28.69 -15.55 14.68
C LYS A 507 -27.25 -15.14 14.38
N ALA A 508 -26.56 -15.86 13.50
CA ALA A 508 -25.18 -15.55 13.11
C ALA A 508 -25.06 -14.17 12.44
N GLY A 509 -26.05 -13.77 11.63
CA GLY A 509 -26.13 -12.43 11.06
C GLY A 509 -26.18 -11.35 12.13
N LEU A 510 -27.04 -11.52 13.14
CA LEU A 510 -27.17 -10.56 14.23
C LEU A 510 -25.95 -10.53 15.16
N GLU A 511 -25.33 -11.69 15.44
CA GLU A 511 -24.06 -11.78 16.17
C GLU A 511 -22.92 -11.06 15.43
N THR A 512 -22.90 -11.14 14.09
CA THR A 512 -21.94 -10.40 13.26
C THR A 512 -22.14 -8.88 13.36
N GLU A 513 -23.38 -8.40 13.42
CA GLU A 513 -23.68 -6.98 13.64
C GLU A 513 -23.21 -6.50 15.03
N VAL A 514 -23.45 -7.30 16.07
CA VAL A 514 -22.98 -7.03 17.43
C VAL A 514 -21.46 -6.94 17.48
N ALA A 515 -20.76 -7.93 16.92
CA ALA A 515 -19.30 -7.95 16.87
C ALA A 515 -18.72 -6.73 16.13
N LYS A 516 -19.35 -6.32 15.03
CA LYS A 516 -18.97 -5.12 14.26
C LYS A 516 -19.12 -3.85 15.09
N LEU A 517 -20.24 -3.67 15.77
CA LEU A 517 -20.48 -2.50 16.63
C LEU A 517 -19.49 -2.47 17.80
N GLN A 518 -19.21 -3.62 18.41
CA GLN A 518 -18.19 -3.73 19.45
C GLN A 518 -16.81 -3.35 18.93
N GLY A 519 -16.39 -3.87 17.77
CA GLY A 519 -15.11 -3.51 17.16
C GLY A 519 -14.99 -2.01 16.87
N LYS A 520 -16.06 -1.37 16.37
CA LYS A 520 -16.10 0.10 16.17
C LYS A 520 -15.95 0.85 17.49
N ILE A 521 -16.63 0.41 18.55
CA ILE A 521 -16.52 1.00 19.88
C ILE A 521 -15.08 0.85 20.40
N ASP A 522 -14.48 -0.33 20.28
CA ASP A 522 -13.12 -0.59 20.76
C ASP A 522 -12.10 0.31 20.05
N VAL A 523 -12.24 0.50 18.74
CA VAL A 523 -11.39 1.42 17.97
C VAL A 523 -11.57 2.86 18.43
N LEU A 524 -12.81 3.32 18.63
CA LEU A 524 -13.07 4.69 19.11
C LEU A 524 -12.58 4.90 20.55
N VAL A 525 -12.72 3.90 21.43
CA VAL A 525 -12.23 3.97 22.82
C VAL A 525 -10.70 4.03 22.84
N LYS A 526 -10.02 3.18 22.04
CA LYS A 526 -8.56 3.25 21.87
C LYS A 526 -8.12 4.60 21.31
N GLY A 527 -8.82 5.10 20.29
CA GLY A 527 -8.58 6.43 19.72
C GLY A 527 -8.74 7.54 20.75
N GLN A 528 -9.80 7.49 21.57
CA GLN A 528 -10.04 8.46 22.64
C GLN A 528 -8.91 8.47 23.68
N GLN A 529 -8.40 7.30 24.05
CA GLN A 529 -7.24 7.20 24.96
C GLN A 529 -5.97 7.76 24.31
N ALA A 530 -5.80 7.53 23.01
CA ALA A 530 -4.66 8.02 22.23
C ALA A 530 -4.67 9.55 21.98
N LEU A 531 -5.78 10.24 22.25
CA LEU A 531 -5.84 11.71 22.17
C LEU A 531 -4.91 12.40 23.19
N THR A 532 -4.53 11.68 24.25
CA THR A 532 -3.53 12.16 25.21
C THR A 532 -2.20 11.50 24.91
N ILE A 533 -1.26 12.29 24.38
CA ILE A 533 0.07 11.81 24.03
C ILE A 533 0.99 12.02 25.23
N THR A 534 1.57 10.92 25.69
CA THR A 534 2.53 10.91 26.80
C THR A 534 3.93 10.57 26.29
N ALA A 535 4.95 11.06 26.98
CA ALA A 535 6.33 10.72 26.68
C ALA A 535 6.64 9.27 27.03
N THR A 536 7.09 8.47 26.05
CA THR A 536 7.59 7.11 26.32
C THR A 536 8.98 7.14 26.96
N LYS A 537 9.75 8.20 26.71
CA LYS A 537 11.14 8.40 27.16
C LYS A 537 11.35 9.86 27.55
N PRO A 538 12.30 10.15 28.46
CA PRO A 538 12.67 11.53 28.76
C PRO A 538 13.23 12.22 27.51
N GLY A 539 13.01 13.53 27.41
CA GLY A 539 13.46 14.30 26.27
C GLY A 539 13.24 15.80 26.43
N MET A 540 13.47 16.56 25.35
CA MET A 540 13.22 17.99 25.25
C MET A 540 12.20 18.25 24.13
N MET A 541 11.23 19.11 24.43
CA MET A 541 10.17 19.50 23.48
C MET A 541 10.69 20.46 22.41
N ILE A 542 10.49 20.12 21.14
CA ILE A 542 10.81 20.97 19.98
C ILE A 542 9.54 21.21 19.19
N TYR A 543 9.21 22.48 18.93
CA TYR A 543 8.00 22.81 18.16
C TYR A 543 8.29 22.77 16.66
N LYS A 544 7.28 22.40 15.88
CA LYS A 544 7.27 22.59 14.43
C LYS A 544 6.43 23.81 14.08
N SER A 545 6.79 24.47 12.99
CA SER A 545 5.98 25.51 12.39
C SER A 545 5.06 24.94 11.31
N ASN A 546 3.91 25.58 11.09
CA ASN A 546 3.03 25.31 9.97
C ASN A 546 3.63 25.89 8.65
N MET A 547 2.89 25.75 7.55
CA MET A 547 3.33 26.21 6.23
C MET A 547 3.46 27.73 6.12
N ASP A 548 2.79 28.47 7.01
CA ASP A 548 2.85 29.94 7.12
C ASP A 548 3.97 30.41 8.07
N GLY A 549 4.74 29.48 8.64
CA GLY A 549 5.85 29.76 9.57
C GLY A 549 5.42 29.94 11.03
N GLU A 550 4.12 29.90 11.33
CA GLU A 550 3.58 30.05 12.69
C GLU A 550 3.69 28.76 13.51
N LYS A 551 3.94 28.90 14.81
CA LYS A 551 4.02 27.78 15.75
C LYS A 551 2.62 27.35 16.19
N PHE A 552 2.41 26.05 16.38
CA PHE A 552 1.14 25.53 16.92
C PHE A 552 0.96 25.94 18.38
N THR A 553 -0.24 26.39 18.74
CA THR A 553 -0.59 26.84 20.09
C THR A 553 -1.90 26.21 20.56
N THR A 554 -2.19 26.29 21.86
CA THR A 554 -3.47 25.82 22.39
C THR A 554 -4.64 26.48 21.66
N GLY A 555 -5.56 25.67 21.14
CA GLY A 555 -6.69 26.09 20.31
C GLY A 555 -6.46 25.91 18.80
N SER A 556 -5.23 25.66 18.34
CA SER A 556 -4.94 25.42 16.93
C SER A 556 -5.72 24.20 16.40
N GLN A 557 -6.21 24.33 15.16
CA GLN A 557 -6.81 23.24 14.41
C GLN A 557 -5.71 22.45 13.69
N ILE A 558 -5.69 21.14 13.90
CA ILE A 558 -4.63 20.26 13.43
C ILE A 558 -5.25 19.14 12.62
N TRP A 559 -4.77 18.98 11.40
CA TRP A 559 -5.16 17.90 10.53
C TRP A 559 -4.50 16.58 10.94
N MET A 560 -5.22 15.47 10.76
CA MET A 560 -4.69 14.13 10.98
C MET A 560 -3.37 13.93 10.22
N GLY A 561 -2.37 13.34 10.89
CA GLY A 561 -1.06 13.06 10.30
C GLY A 561 -0.09 14.25 10.29
N LEU A 562 -0.52 15.44 10.70
CA LEU A 562 0.37 16.58 10.86
C LEU A 562 1.11 16.52 12.20
N SER A 563 2.44 16.55 12.18
CA SER A 563 3.25 16.63 13.40
C SER A 563 3.43 18.09 13.83
N ILE A 564 3.10 18.39 15.08
CA ILE A 564 3.15 19.75 15.65
C ILE A 564 4.40 20.01 16.50
N ALA A 565 5.00 18.95 17.01
CA ALA A 565 6.19 19.01 17.84
C ALA A 565 6.95 17.69 17.72
N SER A 566 8.13 17.61 18.31
CA SER A 566 8.85 16.38 18.51
C SER A 566 9.57 16.36 19.85
N VAL A 567 9.79 15.16 20.38
CA VAL A 567 10.63 14.95 21.55
C VAL A 567 11.99 14.47 21.09
N ALA A 568 13.00 15.28 21.36
CA ALA A 568 14.39 14.92 21.15
C ALA A 568 15.03 14.46 22.46
N ASP A 569 15.90 13.46 22.42
CA ASP A 569 16.61 12.92 23.57
C ASP A 569 17.90 13.75 23.82
N PRO A 570 17.94 14.59 24.89
CA PRO A 570 19.08 15.47 25.14
C PRO A 570 20.32 14.71 25.61
N ASP A 571 20.18 13.45 26.04
CA ASP A 571 21.31 12.62 26.51
C ASP A 571 21.97 11.86 25.35
N LYS A 572 21.38 11.88 24.15
CA LYS A 572 21.87 11.19 22.95
C LYS A 572 21.97 12.13 21.75
N LEU A 573 22.61 13.27 21.97
CA LEU A 573 22.94 14.21 20.92
C LEU A 573 24.23 13.79 20.20
N PHE A 574 24.23 13.99 18.89
CA PHE A 574 25.41 13.84 18.06
C PHE A 574 25.44 14.99 17.05
N VAL A 575 26.61 15.26 16.49
CA VAL A 575 26.74 16.22 15.40
C VAL A 575 26.72 15.46 14.09
N SER A 576 25.75 15.81 13.25
CA SER A 576 25.72 15.40 11.85
C SER A 576 26.40 16.48 11.02
N ALA A 577 27.47 16.10 10.31
CA ALA A 577 28.20 17.02 9.44
C ALA A 577 28.44 16.38 8.08
N LYS A 578 28.74 17.22 7.08
CA LYS A 578 29.03 16.79 5.72
C LYS A 578 30.45 17.19 5.36
N ILE A 579 31.26 16.23 4.95
CA ILE A 579 32.64 16.48 4.52
C ILE A 579 32.81 16.32 3.01
N PRO A 580 33.53 17.23 2.32
CA PRO A 580 33.91 17.03 0.93
C PRO A 580 34.75 15.75 0.70
N GLU A 581 34.54 15.11 -0.44
CA GLU A 581 35.18 13.84 -0.80
C GLU A 581 36.70 13.83 -0.58
N ALA A 582 37.40 14.84 -1.12
CA ALA A 582 38.86 14.94 -1.08
C ALA A 582 39.44 14.98 0.35
N GLN A 583 38.63 15.32 1.35
CA GLN A 583 39.03 15.40 2.75
C GLN A 583 38.60 14.16 3.56
N SER A 584 37.81 13.24 2.98
CA SER A 584 37.27 12.09 3.71
C SER A 584 38.34 11.07 4.11
N SER A 585 39.41 10.87 3.33
CA SER A 585 40.52 9.95 3.68
C SER A 585 41.35 10.42 4.87
N ALA A 586 41.35 11.72 5.17
CA ALA A 586 42.04 12.26 6.32
C ALA A 586 41.31 11.99 7.64
N ILE A 587 40.09 11.40 7.58
CA ILE A 587 39.26 11.12 8.75
C ILE A 587 39.20 9.64 9.08
N ALA A 588 39.37 9.32 10.36
CA ALA A 588 39.17 7.98 10.90
C ALA A 588 38.13 7.96 12.03
N ILE A 589 37.43 6.82 12.17
CA ILE A 589 36.58 6.57 13.35
C ILE A 589 37.48 6.57 14.59
N GLY A 590 37.05 7.27 15.64
CA GLY A 590 37.78 7.47 16.89
C GLY A 590 38.61 8.76 16.94
N GLN A 591 38.74 9.49 15.84
CA GLN A 591 39.51 10.74 15.79
C GLN A 591 38.89 11.85 16.65
N SER A 592 39.72 12.54 17.43
CA SER A 592 39.31 13.65 18.28
C SER A 592 38.97 14.91 17.48
N ALA A 593 37.85 15.52 17.85
CA ALA A 593 37.32 16.76 17.29
C ALA A 593 37.00 17.74 18.42
N ARG A 594 37.05 19.04 18.08
CA ARG A 594 36.63 20.12 18.96
C ARG A 594 35.43 20.80 18.32
N ILE A 595 34.28 20.73 18.98
CA ILE A 595 33.02 21.27 18.46
C ILE A 595 32.78 22.63 19.12
N THR A 596 32.79 23.68 18.30
CA THR A 596 32.39 25.03 18.68
C THR A 596 30.92 25.24 18.33
N ILE A 597 30.16 25.69 19.31
CA ILE A 597 28.71 25.90 19.22
C ILE A 597 28.46 27.40 19.33
N PRO A 598 28.34 28.13 18.21
CA PRO A 598 28.32 29.60 18.21
C PRO A 598 27.23 30.19 19.11
N GLY A 599 26.03 29.60 19.07
CA GLY A 599 24.88 30.06 19.86
C GLY A 599 25.01 29.87 21.38
N ALA A 600 25.90 28.99 21.84
CA ALA A 600 26.17 28.75 23.25
C ALA A 600 27.54 29.28 23.70
N ASN A 601 28.33 29.83 22.77
CA ASN A 601 29.74 30.19 22.95
C ASN A 601 30.55 29.09 23.68
N LEU A 602 30.24 27.83 23.37
CA LEU A 602 30.77 26.65 24.05
C LEU A 602 31.68 25.89 23.09
N THR A 603 32.80 25.38 23.60
CA THR A 603 33.70 24.51 22.84
C THR A 603 33.92 23.21 23.59
N VAL A 604 33.65 22.07 22.94
CA VAL A 604 33.50 20.77 23.60
C VAL A 604 34.33 19.71 22.87
N PRO A 605 35.05 18.83 23.60
CA PRO A 605 35.71 17.68 22.99
C PRO A 605 34.69 16.63 22.53
N ALA A 606 34.94 16.09 21.35
CA ALA A 606 34.13 15.07 20.70
C ALA A 606 35.02 14.11 19.94
N ARG A 607 34.43 13.03 19.45
CA ARG A 607 35.11 12.05 18.61
C ARG A 607 34.24 11.64 17.45
N VAL A 608 34.86 11.31 16.33
CA VAL A 608 34.19 10.74 15.17
C VAL A 608 33.73 9.32 15.53
N THR A 609 32.44 9.05 15.45
CA THR A 609 31.88 7.72 15.78
C THR A 609 31.32 7.01 14.57
N GLY A 610 30.93 7.76 13.54
CA GLY A 610 30.37 7.21 12.31
C GLY A 610 30.88 7.93 11.07
N LEU A 611 31.10 7.16 10.03
CA LEU A 611 31.28 7.65 8.66
C LEU A 611 30.16 7.05 7.82
N GLY A 612 29.48 7.87 7.03
CA GLY A 612 28.46 7.46 6.08
C GLY A 612 28.98 6.34 5.18
N ASN A 613 28.11 5.40 4.83
CA ASN A 613 28.49 4.24 4.02
C ASN A 613 28.40 4.50 2.51
N VAL A 614 28.11 5.74 2.12
CA VAL A 614 27.93 6.19 0.74
C VAL A 614 28.42 7.64 0.62
N PHE A 615 28.96 7.99 -0.55
CA PHE A 615 29.16 9.38 -0.98
C PHE A 615 27.99 9.83 -1.85
N HIS A 616 27.53 11.05 -1.65
CA HIS A 616 26.42 11.60 -2.42
C HIS A 616 26.65 13.08 -2.70
N SER A 617 25.90 13.62 -3.67
CA SER A 617 25.89 15.06 -3.92
C SER A 617 25.36 15.82 -2.70
N LYS A 618 25.93 16.99 -2.38
CA LYS A 618 25.46 17.84 -1.28
C LYS A 618 24.05 18.38 -1.58
N SER A 619 23.84 18.89 -2.79
CA SER A 619 22.55 19.30 -3.32
C SER A 619 22.60 19.36 -4.85
N THR A 620 21.45 19.49 -5.51
CA THR A 620 21.44 19.71 -6.97
C THR A 620 22.08 21.05 -7.36
N SER A 621 22.00 22.07 -6.49
CA SER A 621 22.58 23.40 -6.73
C SER A 621 24.08 23.48 -6.43
N GLN A 622 24.56 22.64 -5.52
CA GLN A 622 25.98 22.48 -5.17
C GLN A 622 26.33 21.00 -5.33
N PRO A 623 26.67 20.55 -6.56
CA PRO A 623 26.92 19.14 -6.87
C PRO A 623 28.28 18.64 -6.34
N ILE A 624 28.72 19.14 -5.20
CA ILE A 624 29.93 18.70 -4.52
C ILE A 624 29.64 17.35 -3.88
N ILE A 625 30.47 16.36 -4.17
CA ILE A 625 30.37 15.05 -3.55
C ILE A 625 30.85 15.15 -2.10
N VAL A 626 29.98 14.72 -1.20
CA VAL A 626 30.19 14.75 0.24
C VAL A 626 29.94 13.38 0.84
N ARG A 627 30.46 13.20 2.05
CA ARG A 627 30.18 12.07 2.91
C ARG A 627 29.60 12.56 4.22
N ASP A 628 28.56 11.91 4.70
CA ASP A 628 28.04 12.20 6.03
C ASP A 628 29.02 11.68 7.09
N ILE A 629 29.18 12.42 8.18
CA ILE A 629 29.98 12.02 9.33
C ILE A 629 29.19 12.30 10.62
N GLU A 630 29.32 11.38 11.57
CA GLU A 630 28.73 11.51 12.90
C GLU A 630 29.84 11.76 13.92
N LEU A 631 29.70 12.83 14.70
CA LEU A 631 30.56 13.09 15.85
C LEU A 631 29.75 12.97 17.15
N GLU A 632 30.29 12.23 18.12
CA GLU A 632 29.71 12.11 19.45
C GLU A 632 30.53 12.92 20.45
N PHE A 633 29.87 13.61 21.37
CA PHE A 633 30.53 14.35 22.43
C PHE A 633 31.19 13.37 23.41
N ASP A 634 32.42 13.65 23.85
CA ASP A 634 33.10 12.80 24.84
C ASP A 634 32.41 12.88 26.21
N GLN A 635 31.91 14.07 26.53
CA GLN A 635 31.04 14.34 27.67
C GLN A 635 29.91 15.26 27.21
N MET A 636 28.67 14.85 27.44
CA MET A 636 27.50 15.60 26.99
C MET A 636 27.42 16.95 27.73
N PRO A 637 27.48 18.08 27.03
CA PRO A 637 27.32 19.39 27.66
C PRO A 637 25.87 19.64 28.05
N LYS A 638 25.67 20.28 29.20
CA LYS A 638 24.33 20.68 29.65
C LYS A 638 23.83 21.86 28.81
N GLY A 639 22.55 21.82 28.41
CA GLY A 639 21.87 22.95 27.76
C GLY A 639 22.00 23.01 26.24
N LEU A 640 22.49 21.96 25.58
CA LEU A 640 22.49 21.88 24.13
C LEU A 640 21.07 21.68 23.59
N LYS A 641 20.78 22.35 22.47
CA LYS A 641 19.52 22.23 21.75
C LYS A 641 19.76 21.53 20.41
N PRO A 642 18.98 20.50 20.06
CA PRO A 642 18.96 19.96 18.71
C PRO A 642 18.57 21.05 17.70
N GLY A 643 19.12 20.98 16.48
CA GLY A 643 18.93 21.99 15.43
C GLY A 643 19.98 23.10 15.42
N ALA A 644 20.88 23.15 16.41
CA ALA A 644 21.91 24.19 16.46
C ALA A 644 23.03 23.90 15.44
N ALA A 645 23.38 24.91 14.64
CA ALA A 645 24.56 24.88 13.79
C ALA A 645 25.83 24.84 14.64
N VAL A 646 26.79 24.04 14.22
CA VAL A 646 28.07 23.86 14.90
C VAL A 646 29.22 23.85 13.91
N GLN A 647 30.38 24.24 14.41
CA GLN A 647 31.63 24.16 13.68
C GLN A 647 32.51 23.14 14.40
N ALA A 648 32.85 22.03 13.74
CA ALA A 648 33.75 21.04 14.29
C ALA A 648 35.13 21.19 13.66
N ILE A 649 36.16 21.22 14.50
CA ILE A 649 37.57 21.26 14.11
C ILE A 649 38.18 19.91 14.46
N LEU A 650 38.55 19.14 13.44
CA LEU A 650 39.15 17.83 13.58
C LEU A 650 40.66 17.94 13.75
N SER A 651 41.19 17.21 14.74
CA SER A 651 42.63 17.15 14.99
C SER A 651 43.33 16.38 13.88
N ALA A 652 44.54 16.76 13.47
CA ALA A 652 45.27 16.02 12.44
C ALA A 652 45.45 14.54 12.84
N ALA A 653 45.19 13.61 11.91
CA ALA A 653 45.36 12.19 12.16
C ALA A 653 46.82 11.86 12.50
N GLY A 654 47.10 11.62 13.78
CA GLY A 654 48.39 11.19 14.30
C GLY A 654 49.13 12.26 15.11
N THR A 655 48.98 12.23 16.43
CA THR A 655 50.03 12.38 17.47
C THR A 655 49.40 12.38 18.86
N ASP A 656 48.86 11.23 19.29
CA ASP A 656 48.77 10.95 20.73
C ASP A 656 50.14 10.45 21.21
N THR A 657 51.06 11.40 21.39
CA THR A 657 52.22 11.16 22.26
C THR A 657 51.82 11.53 23.68
N ILE A 658 51.77 10.48 24.50
CA ILE A 658 51.83 10.48 25.96
C ILE A 658 52.83 11.54 26.43
N ALA A 659 52.34 12.68 26.92
CA ALA A 659 53.13 13.65 27.67
C ALA A 659 52.66 13.64 29.13
N GLY A 660 52.98 12.55 29.81
CA GLY A 660 52.80 12.39 31.25
C GLY A 660 54.11 11.96 31.90
N ALA A 661 54.66 12.86 32.72
CA ALA A 661 55.70 12.63 33.74
C ALA A 661 57.14 12.35 33.26
N VAL A 662 57.96 13.41 33.22
CA VAL A 662 59.23 13.48 33.98
C VAL A 662 59.58 14.96 34.22
N LYS A 663 59.51 15.41 35.48
CA LYS A 663 60.60 16.17 36.11
C LYS A 663 60.39 16.22 37.62
N LYS A 664 61.51 15.94 38.30
CA LYS A 664 61.75 15.82 39.73
C LYS A 664 61.25 17.01 40.54
#